data_AF-A0A7W0GZ30-F1
#
_entry.id   AF-A0A7W0GZ30-F1
#
_cell.length_a   1.000
_cell.length_b   1.000
_cell.length_c   1.000
_cell.angle_alpha   90.00
_cell.angle_beta   90.00
_cell.angle_gamma   90.00
#
_symmetry.space_group_name_H-M   'P 1'
#
loop_
_entity.id
_entity.type
_entity.pdbx_description
1 polymer ?
#
loop_
_entity_poly.entity_id
_entity_poly.type
_entity_poly.pdbx_seq_one_letter_code
_entity_poly.pdbx_strand_id
1 'polypeptide(L)'
;MAANGLDTLDGAGRLALRLRPGETERGRPSRATVEATVTDVNRQTVSASSSVLVHPAAFYLGARAEGQSYFWTAGMPETVSVMAVRPDGARVPGIEVEGTVVRREWHQVRRERAGYGELVGEWVSDTVARCAVSTTADPVPCRFTPPAGGTYTVRFTARDPAGREVATSFHRWAIGKDWVPWNDENQFKMDVVPDRTRYSVGDTATVLFASPFTDAEAWITIEREGLLQQRRMRIGSGTTTLELPVTEAFAPNVFVSIVVARGRSARPGPLDDPGRPTIRVGYAELRVTPERKRLAVRVAPVAREYRPGDTARVALQVRDAEGKGHRSEVTLWAVDEAVLALTGYRTPDPLDLLYQPRGLGMRLASTLTAVAPQVPEGEKGKRAPGGGGGADAADILRSRFQTTAFFLGSVVTDAAGRATAAAELPDNLTTFRLMAVAVTAGDRFGSGQSSLLVTRPLVARPALPRFLRESDRFAAGVVVNARTGDARRVTVDASATGAKLEGPRRRDAILEAGRGREVRFDFLARAGDSASFHFTASGGGDADAVALGLPIRPNHHPLAFTVAGVLHDTATAEVALPGDVDPARSRVSLSLGSSPLAMIRGAERWLRVYPYWCTEQIASAAEPLIALYRSAPLLGADSALVRRARADLERVVATLSRRQRADGGIGLWSAADWTTPWLSSYAGAVLLEARAAGLPVSDSVLARLGGYLQRSLAEGGPVQAPVVHWYRRSDVRLSDRIMAVDYLSRAGLRDRAAENELLRVAAQLAWEDRVRLAHVLARGGDAASARRLLQPAWAGVKVEGRRATLPAATPRDFYFLSRMRPTAWLLGATLAVDPAHPLVGPLVETLIQQGRGERWVWNTQDYGTAVAALAEFQRRQSAGAARGIRVSGGGRTLLRLDSLGAARDSSFALAGLVEKGRGGPRLRLSLEAKSGGIGPLFYYVTVTTAPRAAPVRPGDRGIQVERWYERYDTGKPLTDVAEGELVRVRLRVTVPAERHFVVLDDALPAGLEAVDLSLRTVGGMPGPGATDSSATDGESTEEGEERWAYGSWDAGWWSPFDHRELRDDRVVFVATRLWKGSYTATYLARATTPGTFTRPPAHAEEMYNPGVFGESDGGVFVVLGKTAGRR
;
A
#
# COMPACT_ATOMS: atom_id res chain seq x y z
N MET A 1 -33.78 4.89 5.07
CA MET A 1 -33.68 3.73 4.15
C MET A 1 -33.09 4.18 2.82
N ALA A 2 -32.26 3.35 2.18
CA ALA A 2 -31.79 3.57 0.81
C ALA A 2 -32.62 2.74 -0.17
N ALA A 3 -32.87 3.25 -1.37
CA ALA A 3 -33.53 2.51 -2.44
C ALA A 3 -32.48 1.87 -3.36
N ASN A 4 -32.63 0.60 -3.70
CA ASN A 4 -31.83 -0.13 -4.67
C ASN A 4 -32.69 -0.60 -5.87
N GLY A 5 -32.03 -1.04 -6.93
CA GLY A 5 -32.69 -1.50 -8.15
C GLY A 5 -31.70 -2.02 -9.18
N LEU A 6 -32.20 -2.75 -10.18
CA LEU A 6 -31.42 -3.30 -11.29
C LEU A 6 -32.22 -3.12 -12.58
N ASP A 7 -31.58 -2.61 -13.62
CA ASP A 7 -32.19 -2.31 -14.91
C ASP A 7 -31.11 -2.35 -16.03
N THR A 8 -31.51 -2.25 -17.30
CA THR A 8 -30.64 -2.43 -18.46
C THR A 8 -30.41 -1.12 -19.22
N LEU A 9 -29.17 -0.86 -19.64
CA LEU A 9 -28.84 0.30 -20.47
C LEU A 9 -29.38 0.16 -21.91
N ASP A 10 -29.72 1.30 -22.52
CA ASP A 10 -30.07 1.38 -23.93
C ASP A 10 -28.84 1.14 -24.86
N GLY A 11 -29.09 1.10 -26.17
CA GLY A 11 -28.03 0.92 -27.18
C GLY A 11 -27.00 2.06 -27.28
N ALA A 12 -27.22 3.18 -26.57
CA ALA A 12 -26.28 4.28 -26.41
C ALA A 12 -25.60 4.31 -25.03
N GLY A 13 -25.81 3.28 -24.20
CA GLY A 13 -25.24 3.16 -22.85
C GLY A 13 -25.95 4.03 -21.79
N ARG A 14 -27.20 4.43 -22.01
CA ARG A 14 -27.94 5.37 -21.15
C ARG A 14 -29.11 4.69 -20.44
N LEU A 15 -29.49 5.28 -19.30
CA LEU A 15 -30.67 4.91 -18.52
C LEU A 15 -31.13 6.14 -17.70
N ALA A 16 -32.44 6.33 -17.55
CA ALA A 16 -33.02 7.47 -16.85
C ALA A 16 -33.78 7.03 -15.58
N LEU A 17 -33.08 6.97 -14.45
CA LEU A 17 -33.66 6.56 -13.16
C LEU A 17 -34.43 7.69 -12.48
N ARG A 18 -35.60 7.39 -11.91
CA ARG A 18 -36.38 8.28 -11.04
C ARG A 18 -36.35 7.78 -9.60
N LEU A 19 -35.37 8.24 -8.83
CA LEU A 19 -35.20 7.88 -7.42
C LEU A 19 -35.98 8.85 -6.51
N ARG A 20 -36.64 8.33 -5.48
CA ARG A 20 -37.15 9.14 -4.36
C ARG A 20 -36.10 9.17 -3.26
N PRO A 21 -35.69 10.34 -2.74
CA PRO A 21 -34.84 10.39 -1.55
C PRO A 21 -35.58 9.80 -0.34
N GLY A 22 -34.83 9.22 0.59
CA GLY A 22 -35.37 8.81 1.89
C GLY A 22 -35.69 10.00 2.77
N GLU A 23 -36.14 9.73 4.00
CA GLU A 23 -36.34 10.76 5.02
C GLU A 23 -35.04 11.53 5.30
N THR A 24 -35.19 12.83 5.56
CA THR A 24 -34.11 13.79 5.76
C THR A 24 -34.38 14.63 7.00
N GLU A 25 -33.33 15.18 7.61
CA GLU A 25 -33.47 16.00 8.82
C GLU A 25 -34.29 17.26 8.53
N ARG A 26 -35.43 17.44 9.22
CA ARG A 26 -36.36 18.54 8.95
C ARG A 26 -35.68 19.89 9.11
N GLY A 27 -35.97 20.81 8.19
CA GLY A 27 -35.40 22.16 8.20
C GLY A 27 -34.00 22.28 7.58
N ARG A 28 -33.27 21.18 7.37
CA ARG A 28 -31.83 21.21 7.05
C ARG A 28 -31.48 20.64 5.66
N PRO A 29 -30.52 21.24 4.93
CA PRO A 29 -30.07 20.72 3.65
C PRO A 29 -29.32 19.40 3.83
N SER A 30 -29.73 18.38 3.07
CA SER A 30 -29.15 17.03 3.13
C SER A 30 -28.34 16.69 1.88
N ARG A 31 -27.42 15.74 1.95
CA ARG A 31 -26.66 15.26 0.78
C ARG A 31 -27.20 13.88 0.37
N ALA A 32 -27.86 13.80 -0.78
CA ALA A 32 -28.22 12.52 -1.38
C ALA A 32 -27.08 12.05 -2.29
N THR A 33 -26.55 10.86 -2.06
CA THR A 33 -25.57 10.22 -2.93
C THR A 33 -26.26 9.10 -3.71
N VAL A 34 -26.07 9.11 -5.03
CA VAL A 34 -26.48 8.04 -5.93
C VAL A 34 -25.22 7.29 -6.35
N GLU A 35 -25.25 5.97 -6.24
CA GLU A 35 -24.22 5.08 -6.74
C GLU A 35 -24.82 4.14 -7.79
N ALA A 36 -24.08 3.87 -8.86
CA ALA A 36 -24.49 3.02 -9.96
C ALA A 36 -23.33 2.12 -10.39
N THR A 37 -23.60 0.82 -10.52
CA THR A 37 -22.65 -0.20 -10.97
C THR A 37 -23.08 -0.75 -12.31
N VAL A 38 -22.28 -0.51 -13.36
CA VAL A 38 -22.45 -1.12 -14.67
C VAL A 38 -21.72 -2.46 -14.69
N THR A 39 -22.35 -3.48 -15.28
CA THR A 39 -21.76 -4.81 -15.47
C THR A 39 -21.66 -5.11 -16.96
N ASP A 40 -20.45 -5.37 -17.46
CA ASP A 40 -20.22 -5.78 -18.86
C ASP A 40 -20.55 -7.27 -19.05
N VAL A 41 -20.70 -7.72 -20.30
CA VAL A 41 -21.06 -9.09 -20.68
C VAL A 41 -20.02 -10.12 -20.19
N ASN A 42 -18.77 -9.70 -19.99
CA ASN A 42 -17.72 -10.51 -19.37
C ASN A 42 -17.78 -10.57 -17.82
N ARG A 43 -18.82 -10.01 -17.20
CA ARG A 43 -19.10 -9.92 -15.74
C ARG A 43 -18.16 -9.02 -14.93
N GLN A 44 -17.30 -8.24 -15.58
CA GLN A 44 -16.55 -7.19 -14.90
C GLN A 44 -17.48 -6.01 -14.56
N THR A 45 -17.30 -5.44 -13.37
CA THR A 45 -18.17 -4.40 -12.80
C THR A 45 -17.44 -3.08 -12.61
N VAL A 46 -18.06 -1.98 -13.01
CA VAL A 46 -17.56 -0.61 -12.78
C VAL A 46 -18.63 0.21 -12.06
N SER A 47 -18.34 0.56 -10.81
CA SER A 47 -19.14 1.44 -9.96
C SER A 47 -18.68 2.89 -10.07
N ALA A 48 -19.64 3.82 -10.03
CA ALA A 48 -19.40 5.25 -9.88
C ALA A 48 -20.50 5.89 -9.01
N SER A 49 -20.14 6.93 -8.26
CA SER A 49 -21.09 7.66 -7.40
C SER A 49 -21.02 9.18 -7.60
N SER A 50 -22.15 9.83 -7.35
CA SER A 50 -22.33 11.28 -7.43
C SER A 50 -23.27 11.75 -6.32
N SER A 51 -23.09 12.98 -5.83
CA SER A 51 -23.93 13.56 -4.78
C SER A 51 -24.63 14.82 -5.25
N VAL A 52 -25.93 14.94 -4.92
CA VAL A 52 -26.73 16.15 -5.08
C VAL A 52 -27.09 16.73 -3.70
N LEU A 53 -27.20 18.06 -3.62
CA LEU A 53 -27.73 18.74 -2.45
C LEU A 53 -29.26 18.70 -2.49
N VAL A 54 -29.88 18.09 -1.49
CA VAL A 54 -31.32 18.12 -1.27
C VAL A 54 -31.64 19.36 -0.44
N HIS A 55 -32.27 20.34 -1.08
CA HIS A 55 -32.77 21.55 -0.41
C HIS A 55 -33.96 21.18 0.49
N PRO A 56 -34.05 21.71 1.73
CA PRO A 56 -35.10 21.32 2.67
C PRO A 56 -36.49 21.81 2.23
N ALA A 57 -36.54 22.98 1.57
CA ALA A 57 -37.73 23.61 1.03
C ALA A 57 -37.39 24.30 -0.31
N ALA A 58 -38.38 24.96 -0.93
CA ALA A 58 -38.20 25.73 -2.18
C ALA A 58 -37.24 26.94 -2.05
N PHE A 59 -36.90 27.35 -0.82
CA PHE A 59 -36.01 28.46 -0.50
C PHE A 59 -35.22 28.18 0.79
N TYR A 60 -34.18 28.97 1.01
CA TYR A 60 -33.42 29.09 2.25
C TYR A 60 -33.81 30.36 3.00
N LEU A 61 -33.66 30.35 4.32
CA LEU A 61 -33.73 31.55 5.14
C LEU A 61 -32.33 32.15 5.29
N GLY A 62 -32.12 33.33 4.71
CA GLY A 62 -31.00 34.20 5.02
C GLY A 62 -31.35 35.06 6.23
N ALA A 63 -30.54 35.00 7.29
CA ALA A 63 -30.71 35.81 8.49
C ALA A 63 -29.38 36.48 8.86
N ARG A 64 -29.40 37.79 9.14
CA ARG A 64 -28.21 38.60 9.37
C ARG A 64 -28.50 39.67 10.43
N ALA A 65 -27.76 39.66 11.54
CA ALA A 65 -27.81 40.75 12.52
C ALA A 65 -27.50 42.10 11.85
N GLU A 66 -28.31 43.12 12.18
CA GLU A 66 -28.12 44.51 11.78
C GLU A 66 -27.28 45.26 12.82
N GLY A 67 -26.85 46.46 12.47
CA GLY A 67 -25.83 47.19 13.22
C GLY A 67 -24.41 46.67 12.93
N GLN A 68 -23.41 47.36 13.48
CA GLN A 68 -22.00 47.02 13.30
C GLN A 68 -21.42 46.22 14.47
N SER A 69 -22.16 46.05 15.57
CA SER A 69 -21.70 45.29 16.73
C SER A 69 -21.99 43.79 16.56
N TYR A 70 -20.93 42.99 16.59
CA TYR A 70 -21.04 41.52 16.61
C TYR A 70 -21.44 40.99 18.00
N PHE A 71 -21.19 41.80 19.04
CA PHE A 71 -21.61 41.58 20.42
C PHE A 71 -22.82 42.47 20.73
N TRP A 72 -23.88 41.86 21.21
CA TRP A 72 -25.10 42.56 21.62
C TRP A 72 -24.96 43.16 23.02
N THR A 73 -25.82 44.10 23.39
CA THR A 73 -25.84 44.64 24.77
C THR A 73 -27.11 44.23 25.50
N ALA A 74 -26.95 43.68 26.71
CA ALA A 74 -28.08 43.32 27.57
C ALA A 74 -28.95 44.55 27.86
N GLY A 75 -30.26 44.42 27.63
CA GLY A 75 -31.23 45.51 27.73
C GLY A 75 -31.31 46.44 26.52
N MET A 76 -30.44 46.32 25.50
CA MET A 76 -30.56 47.06 24.24
C MET A 76 -31.36 46.27 23.19
N PRO A 77 -32.22 46.93 22.39
CA PRO A 77 -32.97 46.27 21.33
C PRO A 77 -32.08 46.00 20.11
N GLU A 78 -31.87 44.72 19.81
CA GLU A 78 -31.10 44.23 18.67
C GLU A 78 -32.04 43.91 17.50
N THR A 79 -31.51 43.98 16.27
CA THR A 79 -32.28 43.69 15.05
C THR A 79 -31.56 42.67 14.18
N VAL A 80 -32.29 41.78 13.52
CA VAL A 80 -31.81 40.81 12.53
C VAL A 80 -32.66 40.94 11.27
N SER A 81 -32.05 41.30 10.14
CA SER A 81 -32.72 41.20 8.85
C SER A 81 -32.94 39.73 8.49
N VAL A 82 -34.15 39.39 8.06
CA VAL A 82 -34.53 38.06 7.58
C VAL A 82 -35.06 38.15 6.15
N MET A 83 -34.68 37.20 5.30
CA MET A 83 -35.15 37.09 3.92
C MET A 83 -35.21 35.64 3.47
N ALA A 84 -36.13 35.31 2.57
CA ALA A 84 -36.15 34.03 1.88
C ALA A 84 -35.44 34.15 0.52
N VAL A 85 -34.60 33.16 0.19
CA VAL A 85 -33.77 33.14 -1.03
C VAL A 85 -33.76 31.74 -1.64
N ARG A 86 -34.07 31.64 -2.93
CA ARG A 86 -34.00 30.38 -3.69
C ARG A 86 -32.55 29.87 -3.83
N PRO A 87 -32.34 28.58 -4.14
CA PRO A 87 -31.01 28.02 -4.42
C PRO A 87 -30.22 28.69 -5.56
N ASP A 88 -30.89 29.45 -6.43
CA ASP A 88 -30.30 30.24 -7.52
C ASP A 88 -29.97 31.70 -7.13
N GLY A 89 -30.22 32.09 -5.87
CA GLY A 89 -30.00 33.44 -5.37
C GLY A 89 -31.18 34.41 -5.54
N ALA A 90 -32.28 34.01 -6.19
CA ALA A 90 -33.45 34.86 -6.34
C ALA A 90 -34.19 35.04 -5.00
N ARG A 91 -34.53 36.29 -4.65
CA ARG A 91 -35.23 36.64 -3.40
C ARG A 91 -36.72 36.25 -3.47
N VAL A 92 -37.32 35.88 -2.34
CA VAL A 92 -38.72 35.42 -2.25
C VAL A 92 -39.50 36.25 -1.21
N PRO A 93 -40.45 37.11 -1.63
CA PRO A 93 -41.37 37.81 -0.73
C PRO A 93 -42.55 36.91 -0.31
N GLY A 94 -43.28 37.30 0.74
CA GLY A 94 -44.53 36.68 1.17
C GLY A 94 -44.36 35.34 1.91
N ILE A 95 -43.19 35.07 2.48
CA ILE A 95 -42.96 33.91 3.34
C ILE A 95 -43.05 34.34 4.80
N GLU A 96 -43.95 33.72 5.56
CA GLU A 96 -43.98 33.87 7.01
C GLU A 96 -42.81 33.13 7.67
N VAL A 97 -42.07 33.82 8.55
CA VAL A 97 -40.89 33.31 9.23
C VAL A 97 -41.00 33.55 10.73
N GLU A 98 -40.94 32.46 11.50
CA GLU A 98 -40.89 32.47 12.96
C GLU A 98 -39.43 32.56 13.43
N GLY A 99 -39.10 33.59 14.20
CA GLY A 99 -37.82 33.76 14.89
C GLY A 99 -37.90 33.36 16.36
N THR A 100 -36.89 32.64 16.84
CA THR A 100 -36.75 32.22 18.23
C THR A 100 -35.34 32.52 18.72
N VAL A 101 -35.22 33.01 19.96
CA VAL A 101 -33.93 33.35 20.60
C VAL A 101 -33.78 32.54 21.88
N VAL A 102 -32.76 31.69 21.93
CA VAL A 102 -32.45 30.82 23.06
C VAL A 102 -31.14 31.27 23.71
N ARG A 103 -31.21 31.75 24.95
CA ARG A 103 -30.05 32.03 25.81
C ARG A 103 -29.43 30.72 26.24
N ARG A 104 -28.10 30.65 26.33
CA ARG A 104 -27.35 29.49 26.85
C ARG A 104 -26.31 29.97 27.85
N GLU A 105 -26.28 29.32 29.01
CA GLU A 105 -25.30 29.52 30.08
C GLU A 105 -24.51 28.24 30.32
N TRP A 106 -23.22 28.37 30.63
CA TRP A 106 -22.34 27.25 30.96
C TRP A 106 -22.20 27.16 32.49
N HIS A 107 -22.81 26.13 33.08
CA HIS A 107 -22.79 25.91 34.53
C HIS A 107 -21.81 24.78 34.86
N GLN A 108 -20.85 25.01 35.76
CA GLN A 108 -19.99 23.95 36.28
C GLN A 108 -20.61 23.35 37.54
N VAL A 109 -20.96 22.06 37.46
CA VAL A 109 -21.51 21.29 38.57
C VAL A 109 -20.44 20.32 39.07
N ARG A 110 -20.09 20.41 40.36
CA ARG A 110 -19.19 19.45 41.01
C ARG A 110 -19.95 18.13 41.24
N ARG A 111 -19.59 17.07 40.50
CA ARG A 111 -20.06 15.70 40.74
C ARG A 111 -18.95 14.91 41.42
N GLU A 112 -19.27 14.19 42.50
CA GLU A 112 -18.30 13.27 43.11
C GLU A 112 -18.45 11.88 42.52
N ARG A 113 -17.34 11.31 42.03
CA ARG A 113 -17.29 9.96 41.47
C ARG A 113 -16.09 9.23 42.07
N ALA A 114 -16.35 8.07 42.69
CA ALA A 114 -15.33 7.24 43.35
C ALA A 114 -14.40 8.00 44.33
N GLY A 115 -14.93 9.00 45.06
CA GLY A 115 -14.18 9.76 46.08
C GLY A 115 -13.40 10.98 45.55
N TYR A 116 -13.50 11.29 44.25
CA TYR A 116 -12.93 12.51 43.67
C TYR A 116 -14.05 13.42 43.15
N GLY A 117 -13.93 14.72 43.40
CA GLY A 117 -14.85 15.73 42.89
C GLY A 117 -14.43 16.27 41.52
N GLU A 118 -15.19 15.94 40.49
CA GLU A 118 -15.01 16.38 39.11
C GLU A 118 -15.93 17.58 38.81
N LEU A 119 -15.41 18.62 38.18
CA LEU A 119 -16.20 19.78 37.73
C LEU A 119 -16.70 19.53 36.30
N VAL A 120 -17.94 19.09 36.16
CA VAL A 120 -18.58 18.84 34.87
C VAL A 120 -19.32 20.10 34.42
N GLY A 121 -19.02 20.58 33.21
CA GLY A 121 -19.73 21.71 32.61
C GLY A 121 -20.97 21.26 31.82
N GLU A 122 -22.11 21.90 32.07
CA GLU A 122 -23.38 21.63 31.38
C GLU A 122 -24.02 22.94 30.86
N TRP A 123 -24.70 22.87 29.71
CA TRP A 123 -25.32 24.03 29.06
C TRP A 123 -26.81 24.17 29.40
N VAL A 124 -27.15 25.03 30.36
CA VAL A 124 -28.54 25.45 30.61
C VAL A 124 -29.02 26.33 29.46
N SER A 125 -30.27 26.17 29.00
CA SER A 125 -30.76 26.81 27.76
C SER A 125 -32.23 27.27 27.85
N ASP A 126 -32.47 28.58 27.78
CA ASP A 126 -33.79 29.22 27.95
C ASP A 126 -34.27 29.96 26.71
N THR A 127 -35.54 29.82 26.31
CA THR A 127 -36.11 30.62 25.20
C THR A 127 -36.54 32.00 25.71
N VAL A 128 -35.77 33.04 25.38
CA VAL A 128 -35.95 34.40 25.92
C VAL A 128 -36.78 35.34 25.03
N ALA A 129 -36.87 35.08 23.73
CA ALA A 129 -37.65 35.91 22.81
C ALA A 129 -38.20 35.11 21.62
N ARG A 130 -39.31 35.61 21.07
CA ARG A 130 -39.92 35.15 19.83
C ARG A 130 -40.29 36.35 18.94
N CYS A 131 -40.43 36.11 17.65
CA CYS A 131 -40.62 37.10 16.61
C CYS A 131 -41.32 36.43 15.42
N ALA A 132 -42.13 37.17 14.65
CA ALA A 132 -42.70 36.68 13.40
C ALA A 132 -42.61 37.79 12.34
N VAL A 133 -42.17 37.47 11.12
CA VAL A 133 -42.04 38.42 10.01
C VAL A 133 -42.41 37.77 8.69
N SER A 134 -43.13 38.51 7.84
CA SER A 134 -43.34 38.15 6.43
C SER A 134 -42.21 38.73 5.58
N THR A 135 -41.57 37.92 4.73
CA THR A 135 -40.44 38.39 3.91
C THR A 135 -40.87 39.35 2.80
N THR A 136 -39.99 40.23 2.36
CA THR A 136 -40.23 41.08 1.17
C THR A 136 -39.12 40.89 0.12
N ALA A 137 -39.14 41.71 -0.94
CA ALA A 137 -38.02 41.81 -1.87
C ALA A 137 -36.73 42.28 -1.17
N ASP A 138 -36.82 43.02 -0.07
CA ASP A 138 -35.70 43.41 0.78
C ASP A 138 -35.73 42.75 2.16
N PRO A 139 -34.57 42.65 2.86
CA PRO A 139 -34.48 42.01 4.16
C PRO A 139 -35.34 42.69 5.23
N VAL A 140 -36.11 41.91 5.99
CA VAL A 140 -37.13 42.40 6.91
C VAL A 140 -36.63 42.34 8.36
N PRO A 141 -36.71 43.43 9.14
CA PRO A 141 -36.12 43.50 10.48
C PRO A 141 -36.96 42.75 11.52
N CYS A 142 -36.41 41.67 12.07
CA CYS A 142 -36.89 41.01 13.28
C CYS A 142 -36.15 41.58 14.51
N ARG A 143 -36.87 42.02 15.55
CA ARG A 143 -36.29 42.68 16.74
C ARG A 143 -36.44 41.85 18.02
N PHE A 144 -35.45 41.93 18.89
CA PHE A 144 -35.46 41.32 20.23
C PHE A 144 -34.47 42.04 21.15
N THR A 145 -34.71 42.03 22.45
CA THR A 145 -33.82 42.60 23.46
C THR A 145 -33.19 41.45 24.26
N PRO A 146 -31.87 41.23 24.24
CA PRO A 146 -31.23 40.24 25.10
C PRO A 146 -31.41 40.64 26.58
N PRO A 147 -32.01 39.81 27.44
CA PRO A 147 -32.36 40.23 28.80
C PRO A 147 -31.16 40.34 29.76
N ALA A 148 -30.05 39.67 29.47
CA ALA A 148 -28.86 39.59 30.31
C ALA A 148 -27.61 39.35 29.44
N GLY A 149 -26.43 39.29 30.06
CA GLY A 149 -25.24 38.78 29.36
C GLY A 149 -25.35 37.28 29.07
N GLY A 150 -24.58 36.76 28.10
CA GLY A 150 -24.53 35.32 27.81
C GLY A 150 -24.35 34.94 26.35
N THR A 151 -24.32 33.64 26.07
CA THR A 151 -24.41 33.10 24.70
C THR A 151 -25.87 33.03 24.27
N TYR A 152 -26.15 33.34 23.00
CA TYR A 152 -27.48 33.30 22.42
C TYR A 152 -27.44 32.52 21.11
N THR A 153 -28.48 31.71 20.89
CA THR A 153 -28.72 30.96 19.65
C THR A 153 -30.01 31.50 19.06
N VAL A 154 -29.91 32.14 17.89
CA VAL A 154 -31.10 32.58 17.16
C VAL A 154 -31.40 31.56 16.07
N ARG A 155 -32.63 31.04 16.07
CA ARG A 155 -33.15 30.12 15.06
C ARG A 155 -34.38 30.76 14.39
N PHE A 156 -34.36 30.80 13.07
CA PHE A 156 -35.53 31.14 12.25
C PHE A 156 -36.05 29.89 11.54
N THR A 157 -37.37 29.76 11.46
CA THR A 157 -38.09 28.65 10.81
C THR A 157 -39.22 29.17 9.93
N ALA A 158 -39.42 28.55 8.78
CA ALA A 158 -40.51 28.85 7.85
C ALA A 158 -40.99 27.58 7.15
N ARG A 159 -42.14 27.66 6.47
CA ARG A 159 -42.65 26.60 5.59
C ARG A 159 -42.83 27.13 4.16
N ASP A 160 -42.58 26.28 3.17
CA ASP A 160 -42.94 26.58 1.78
C ASP A 160 -44.38 26.18 1.43
N PRO A 161 -44.90 26.53 0.24
CA PRO A 161 -46.25 26.17 -0.18
C PRO A 161 -46.54 24.66 -0.29
N ALA A 162 -45.53 23.79 -0.16
CA ALA A 162 -45.67 22.33 -0.05
C ALA A 162 -45.58 21.84 1.41
N GLY A 163 -45.64 22.75 2.40
CA GLY A 163 -45.58 22.47 3.83
C GLY A 163 -44.18 22.15 4.37
N ARG A 164 -43.14 22.15 3.51
CA ARG A 164 -41.79 21.73 3.87
C ARG A 164 -41.11 22.78 4.73
N GLU A 165 -40.53 22.33 5.83
CA GLU A 165 -39.85 23.21 6.79
C GLU A 165 -38.44 23.55 6.33
N VAL A 166 -38.05 24.81 6.50
CA VAL A 166 -36.66 25.27 6.41
C VAL A 166 -36.28 25.97 7.71
N ALA A 167 -35.07 25.72 8.19
CA ALA A 167 -34.51 26.33 9.39
C ALA A 167 -33.14 26.95 9.09
N THR A 168 -32.84 28.08 9.72
CA THR A 168 -31.49 28.67 9.78
C THR A 168 -31.20 29.06 11.22
N SER A 169 -29.95 28.92 11.68
CA SER A 169 -29.59 29.30 13.04
C SER A 169 -28.14 29.71 13.18
N PHE A 170 -27.87 30.71 14.01
CA PHE A 170 -26.54 31.22 14.29
C PHE A 170 -26.38 31.63 15.77
N HIS A 171 -25.13 31.74 16.21
CA HIS A 171 -24.81 32.18 17.57
C HIS A 171 -24.39 33.65 17.62
N ARG A 172 -24.71 34.27 18.76
CA ARG A 172 -24.35 35.64 19.16
C ARG A 172 -24.07 35.65 20.65
N TRP A 173 -23.51 36.75 21.14
CA TRP A 173 -23.17 36.93 22.54
C TRP A 173 -23.61 38.31 22.99
N ALA A 174 -24.21 38.42 24.16
CA ALA A 174 -24.52 39.71 24.77
C ALA A 174 -23.55 40.02 25.92
N ILE A 175 -23.07 41.26 25.95
CA ILE A 175 -22.37 41.84 27.10
C ILE A 175 -23.39 42.44 28.07
N GLY A 176 -23.16 42.26 29.36
CA GLY A 176 -24.04 42.76 30.44
C GLY A 176 -23.22 43.33 31.59
N LYS A 177 -23.91 43.85 32.61
CA LYS A 177 -23.29 44.31 33.87
C LYS A 177 -22.99 43.14 34.80
N ASP A 178 -23.77 42.08 34.66
CA ASP A 178 -23.79 40.90 35.51
C ASP A 178 -22.68 39.92 35.13
N TRP A 179 -22.18 39.16 36.10
CA TRP A 179 -21.18 38.14 35.85
C TRP A 179 -21.77 36.98 35.04
N VAL A 180 -21.07 36.58 33.98
CA VAL A 180 -21.45 35.50 33.07
C VAL A 180 -20.33 34.46 33.07
N PRO A 181 -20.63 33.16 33.27
CA PRO A 181 -19.65 32.10 33.08
C PRO A 181 -19.36 31.92 31.58
N TRP A 182 -18.21 32.44 31.14
CA TRP A 182 -17.66 32.21 29.81
C TRP A 182 -16.77 30.95 29.81
N ASN A 183 -16.58 30.33 28.65
CA ASN A 183 -15.62 29.24 28.51
C ASN A 183 -14.19 29.79 28.41
N ASP A 184 -13.52 29.96 29.56
CA ASP A 184 -12.19 30.58 29.66
C ASP A 184 -11.03 29.61 29.38
N GLU A 185 -11.01 29.01 28.19
CA GLU A 185 -9.95 28.07 27.81
C GLU A 185 -8.71 28.75 27.21
N ASN A 186 -8.73 30.05 26.83
CA ASN A 186 -7.58 30.74 26.20
C ASN A 186 -7.59 32.29 26.30
N GLN A 187 -6.91 32.86 27.30
CA GLN A 187 -6.95 34.30 27.66
C GLN A 187 -6.18 35.30 26.75
N PHE A 188 -5.63 34.90 25.60
CA PHE A 188 -4.67 35.74 24.83
C PHE A 188 -5.09 36.15 23.40
N LYS A 189 -6.12 35.52 22.83
CA LYS A 189 -6.52 35.70 21.43
C LYS A 189 -7.17 37.07 21.16
N MET A 190 -7.03 37.54 19.93
CA MET A 190 -7.75 38.66 19.33
C MET A 190 -8.24 38.27 17.94
N ASP A 191 -9.40 38.78 17.51
CA ASP A 191 -9.95 38.47 16.18
C ASP A 191 -9.50 39.44 15.10
N VAL A 192 -9.21 38.87 13.92
CA VAL A 192 -8.76 39.55 12.71
C VAL A 192 -9.58 39.03 11.55
N VAL A 193 -10.25 39.91 10.82
CA VAL A 193 -11.28 39.55 9.83
C VAL A 193 -10.99 40.22 8.48
N PRO A 194 -10.62 39.47 7.43
CA PRO A 194 -10.44 40.01 6.08
C PRO A 194 -11.77 40.13 5.33
N ASP A 195 -11.88 41.07 4.38
CA ASP A 195 -13.10 41.29 3.58
C ASP A 195 -13.43 40.12 2.64
N ARG A 196 -12.41 39.37 2.19
CA ARG A 196 -12.55 38.19 1.32
C ARG A 196 -11.70 37.02 1.80
N THR A 197 -12.10 35.82 1.37
CA THR A 197 -11.39 34.56 1.60
C THR A 197 -10.34 34.23 0.52
N ARG A 198 -10.29 34.99 -0.58
CA ARG A 198 -9.33 34.89 -1.68
C ARG A 198 -9.13 36.24 -2.36
N TYR A 199 -7.93 36.46 -2.88
CA TYR A 199 -7.51 37.64 -3.64
C TYR A 199 -6.67 37.27 -4.87
N SER A 200 -6.64 38.17 -5.84
CA SER A 200 -5.75 38.14 -7.01
C SER A 200 -4.62 39.18 -6.86
N VAL A 201 -3.52 38.98 -7.58
CA VAL A 201 -2.43 39.97 -7.64
C VAL A 201 -2.92 41.25 -8.33
N GLY A 202 -2.99 42.34 -7.57
CA GLY A 202 -3.60 43.62 -7.96
C GLY A 202 -4.87 44.00 -7.19
N ASP A 203 -5.46 43.08 -6.41
CA ASP A 203 -6.53 43.43 -5.47
C ASP A 203 -5.99 44.31 -4.32
N THR A 204 -6.89 44.90 -3.53
CA THR A 204 -6.57 45.44 -2.20
C THR A 204 -7.43 44.73 -1.17
N ALA A 205 -6.79 44.13 -0.17
CA ALA A 205 -7.46 43.44 0.93
C ALA A 205 -7.76 44.42 2.06
N THR A 206 -8.96 44.38 2.62
CA THR A 206 -9.34 45.18 3.80
C THR A 206 -9.44 44.27 5.02
N VAL A 207 -8.61 44.52 6.02
CA VAL A 207 -8.51 43.69 7.23
C VAL A 207 -8.99 44.48 8.44
N LEU A 208 -9.99 43.95 9.14
CA LEU A 208 -10.52 44.48 10.39
C LEU A 208 -9.81 43.82 11.59
N PHE A 209 -9.40 44.63 12.55
CA PHE A 209 -8.88 44.22 13.85
C PHE A 209 -9.92 44.55 14.94
N ALA A 210 -10.29 43.55 15.75
CA ALA A 210 -11.21 43.71 16.87
C ALA A 210 -10.44 43.76 18.20
N SER A 211 -10.02 44.96 18.60
CA SER A 211 -9.23 45.21 19.81
C SER A 211 -10.12 45.33 21.05
N PRO A 212 -9.84 44.61 22.15
CA PRO A 212 -10.49 44.83 23.44
C PRO A 212 -9.90 46.02 24.21
N PHE A 213 -8.99 46.80 23.59
CA PHE A 213 -8.37 47.99 24.17
C PHE A 213 -8.72 49.23 23.35
N THR A 214 -9.25 50.24 24.02
CA THR A 214 -9.28 51.64 23.57
C THR A 214 -8.01 52.34 24.04
N ASP A 215 -7.39 53.12 23.15
CA ASP A 215 -6.08 53.76 23.30
C ASP A 215 -4.92 52.80 23.65
N ALA A 216 -4.44 52.06 22.64
CA ALA A 216 -3.29 51.16 22.76
C ALA A 216 -2.38 51.20 21.53
N GLU A 217 -1.08 50.92 21.71
CA GLU A 217 -0.12 50.77 20.61
C GLU A 217 -0.24 49.38 19.98
N ALA A 218 -0.23 49.33 18.65
CA ALA A 218 -0.30 48.09 17.88
C ALA A 218 0.83 47.98 16.84
N TRP A 219 1.39 46.78 16.76
CA TRP A 219 2.36 46.37 15.75
C TRP A 219 1.70 45.33 14.84
N ILE A 220 1.60 45.64 13.56
CA ILE A 220 1.01 44.79 12.53
C ILE A 220 2.13 44.27 11.65
N THR A 221 2.14 42.97 11.39
CA THR A 221 3.10 42.30 10.52
C THR A 221 2.40 41.48 9.45
N ILE A 222 2.94 41.51 8.24
CA ILE A 222 2.53 40.66 7.12
C ILE A 222 3.64 39.62 6.99
N GLU A 223 3.33 38.37 7.27
CA GLU A 223 4.34 37.33 7.55
C GLU A 223 3.99 35.96 6.94
N ARG A 224 5.04 35.17 6.65
CA ARG A 224 4.94 33.79 6.17
C ARG A 224 6.14 32.97 6.60
N GLU A 225 7.14 32.79 5.73
CA GLU A 225 8.44 32.21 6.08
C GLU A 225 9.43 33.26 6.65
N GLY A 226 9.05 34.53 6.58
CA GLY A 226 9.73 35.68 7.18
C GLY A 226 8.81 36.90 7.15
N LEU A 227 9.33 38.04 7.61
CA LEU A 227 8.59 39.30 7.66
C LEU A 227 8.60 39.95 6.27
N LEU A 228 7.43 40.09 5.65
CA LEU A 228 7.28 40.72 4.33
C LEU A 228 7.07 42.23 4.46
N GLN A 229 6.29 42.66 5.45
CA GLN A 229 6.02 44.06 5.74
C GLN A 229 5.65 44.23 7.22
N GLN A 230 5.92 45.40 7.80
CA GLN A 230 5.45 45.77 9.14
C GLN A 230 4.91 47.20 9.16
N ARG A 231 3.98 47.47 10.09
CA ARG A 231 3.42 48.80 10.36
C ARG A 231 3.20 48.94 11.87
N ARG A 232 3.42 50.14 12.41
CA ARG A 232 2.93 50.51 13.75
C ARG A 232 1.76 51.47 13.61
N MET A 233 0.76 51.35 14.48
CA MET A 233 -0.33 52.31 14.58
C MET A 233 -0.94 52.30 15.99
N ARG A 234 -1.56 53.41 16.37
CA ARG A 234 -2.27 53.54 17.65
C ARG A 234 -3.76 53.29 17.45
N ILE A 235 -4.33 52.40 18.25
CA ILE A 235 -5.74 51.98 18.20
C ILE A 235 -6.56 52.90 19.10
N GLY A 236 -7.25 53.88 18.51
CA GLY A 236 -8.15 54.78 19.23
C GLY A 236 -9.53 54.18 19.57
N SER A 237 -9.94 53.14 18.85
CA SER A 237 -11.27 52.52 18.94
C SER A 237 -11.18 50.99 18.90
N GLY A 238 -12.11 50.28 19.56
CA GLY A 238 -12.11 48.81 19.62
C GLY A 238 -12.25 48.09 18.27
N THR A 239 -12.60 48.82 17.21
CA THR A 239 -12.48 48.38 15.81
C THR A 239 -11.52 49.29 15.06
N THR A 240 -10.70 48.71 14.17
CA THR A 240 -9.73 49.43 13.33
C THR A 240 -9.49 48.64 12.04
N THR A 241 -9.45 49.28 10.88
CA THR A 241 -9.20 48.63 9.59
C THR A 241 -7.83 48.98 9.00
N LEU A 242 -7.30 48.07 8.17
CA LEU A 242 -6.10 48.26 7.35
C LEU A 242 -6.39 47.82 5.92
N GLU A 243 -6.13 48.70 4.95
CA GLU A 243 -6.04 48.36 3.53
C GLU A 243 -4.63 47.87 3.19
N LEU A 244 -4.53 46.76 2.45
CA LEU A 244 -3.28 46.10 2.08
C LEU A 244 -3.30 45.72 0.59
N PRO A 245 -2.53 46.41 -0.28
CA PRO A 245 -2.41 46.07 -1.70
C PRO A 245 -1.80 44.66 -1.89
N VAL A 246 -2.48 43.81 -2.66
CA VAL A 246 -2.14 42.39 -2.81
C VAL A 246 -1.09 42.20 -3.90
N THR A 247 0.15 42.00 -3.48
CA THR A 247 1.31 41.83 -4.36
C THR A 247 1.58 40.37 -4.71
N GLU A 248 2.41 40.12 -5.73
CA GLU A 248 2.79 38.76 -6.14
C GLU A 248 3.55 37.99 -5.06
N ALA A 249 4.34 38.69 -4.22
CA ALA A 249 5.06 38.10 -3.10
C ALA A 249 4.12 37.42 -2.07
N PHE A 250 2.84 37.81 -2.06
CA PHE A 250 1.83 37.24 -1.17
C PHE A 250 1.26 35.90 -1.67
N ALA A 251 1.54 35.47 -2.91
CA ALA A 251 1.19 34.13 -3.35
C ALA A 251 2.08 33.07 -2.65
N PRO A 252 1.53 31.91 -2.23
CA PRO A 252 0.14 31.45 -2.39
C PRO A 252 -0.83 31.95 -1.30
N ASN A 253 -0.29 32.40 -0.18
CA ASN A 253 -0.99 33.00 0.94
C ASN A 253 -0.02 33.85 1.77
N VAL A 254 -0.54 34.70 2.67
CA VAL A 254 0.21 35.38 3.75
C VAL A 254 -0.65 35.45 5.00
N PHE A 255 -0.01 35.65 6.14
CA PHE A 255 -0.70 35.94 7.39
C PHE A 255 -0.59 37.43 7.72
N VAL A 256 -1.71 38.07 8.04
CA VAL A 256 -1.73 39.39 8.68
C VAL A 256 -1.85 39.13 10.18
N SER A 257 -0.79 39.47 10.91
CA SER A 257 -0.69 39.39 12.35
C SER A 257 -0.79 40.78 12.96
N ILE A 258 -1.31 40.87 14.17
CA ILE A 258 -1.35 42.09 14.96
C ILE A 258 -1.10 41.78 16.44
N VAL A 259 -0.20 42.56 17.04
CA VAL A 259 0.12 42.55 18.46
C VAL A 259 -0.27 43.91 19.03
N VAL A 260 -1.27 43.94 19.91
CA VAL A 260 -1.69 45.15 20.62
C VAL A 260 -1.20 45.07 22.06
N ALA A 261 -0.50 46.10 22.53
CA ALA A 261 0.03 46.17 23.88
C ALA A 261 -0.59 47.35 24.66
N ARG A 262 -1.22 47.06 25.80
CA ARG A 262 -1.72 48.07 26.72
C ARG A 262 -0.77 48.19 27.92
N GLY A 263 -0.41 49.43 28.25
CA GLY A 263 0.35 49.74 29.46
C GLY A 263 -0.44 49.46 30.75
N ARG A 264 0.20 49.70 31.90
CA ARG A 264 -0.44 49.54 33.21
C ARG A 264 -1.55 50.59 33.40
N SER A 265 -2.78 50.13 33.60
CA SER A 265 -3.99 50.98 33.68
C SER A 265 -4.45 51.30 35.12
N ALA A 266 -3.89 50.64 36.14
CA ALA A 266 -4.14 50.94 37.55
C ALA A 266 -2.91 50.56 38.42
N ARG A 267 -2.89 50.97 39.69
CA ARG A 267 -1.89 50.47 40.66
C ARG A 267 -2.26 49.04 41.09
N PRO A 268 -1.28 48.13 41.31
CA PRO A 268 -1.56 46.75 41.68
C PRO A 268 -2.21 46.63 43.06
N GLY A 269 -3.16 45.71 43.20
CA GLY A 269 -3.77 45.35 44.48
C GLY A 269 -3.05 44.21 45.21
N PRO A 270 -3.47 43.85 46.43
CA PRO A 270 -2.77 42.85 47.26
C PRO A 270 -2.86 41.40 46.75
N LEU A 271 -3.93 41.07 46.03
CA LEU A 271 -4.25 39.70 45.57
C LEU A 271 -4.68 39.64 44.08
N ASP A 272 -4.93 40.78 43.45
CA ASP A 272 -5.27 40.87 42.03
C ASP A 272 -4.76 42.19 41.43
N ASP A 273 -4.37 42.17 40.15
CA ASP A 273 -3.88 43.34 39.40
C ASP A 273 -4.60 43.47 38.05
N PRO A 274 -5.87 43.94 38.06
CA PRO A 274 -6.58 44.31 36.82
C PRO A 274 -5.92 45.50 36.10
N GLY A 275 -4.99 46.19 36.76
CA GLY A 275 -4.14 47.22 36.17
C GLY A 275 -2.99 46.68 35.34
N ARG A 276 -2.65 45.39 35.39
CA ARG A 276 -1.41 44.85 34.79
C ARG A 276 -1.27 45.16 33.29
N PRO A 277 -0.05 45.46 32.79
CA PRO A 277 0.22 45.49 31.35
C PRO A 277 -0.19 44.17 30.71
N THR A 278 -0.72 44.24 29.49
CA THR A 278 -1.30 43.06 28.83
C THR A 278 -1.18 43.18 27.31
N ILE A 279 -1.08 42.03 26.65
CA ILE A 279 -1.01 41.93 25.20
C ILE A 279 -2.18 41.12 24.64
N ARG A 280 -2.51 41.41 23.38
CA ARG A 280 -3.51 40.71 22.58
C ARG A 280 -2.92 40.43 21.20
N VAL A 281 -3.05 39.20 20.74
CA VAL A 281 -2.45 38.74 19.49
C VAL A 281 -3.54 38.14 18.60
N GLY A 282 -3.61 38.61 17.35
CA GLY A 282 -4.58 38.17 16.36
C GLY A 282 -3.93 37.85 15.02
N TYR A 283 -4.53 36.91 14.29
CA TYR A 283 -4.01 36.37 13.03
C TYR A 283 -5.14 36.13 12.02
N ALA A 284 -4.93 36.51 10.75
CA ALA A 284 -5.78 36.14 9.61
C ALA A 284 -4.94 35.65 8.43
N GLU A 285 -5.42 34.63 7.71
CA GLU A 285 -4.84 34.17 6.43
C GLU A 285 -5.47 34.93 5.25
N LEU A 286 -4.64 35.55 4.41
CA LEU A 286 -5.04 36.04 3.09
C LEU A 286 -4.53 35.06 2.03
N ARG A 287 -5.43 34.46 1.24
CA ARG A 287 -5.07 33.54 0.15
C ARG A 287 -4.96 34.29 -1.18
N VAL A 288 -3.86 34.09 -1.91
CA VAL A 288 -3.51 34.87 -3.11
C VAL A 288 -3.15 33.91 -4.25
N THR A 289 -4.04 33.78 -5.23
CA THR A 289 -3.87 32.82 -6.33
C THR A 289 -3.10 33.43 -7.51
N PRO A 290 -1.98 32.83 -7.95
CA PRO A 290 -1.08 33.39 -8.98
C PRO A 290 -1.57 33.10 -10.41
N GLU A 291 -2.84 33.36 -10.71
CA GLU A 291 -3.48 32.95 -11.97
C GLU A 291 -2.82 33.53 -13.24
N ARG A 292 -2.14 34.69 -13.14
CA ARG A 292 -1.28 35.25 -14.22
C ARG A 292 -0.13 34.32 -14.67
N LYS A 293 0.20 33.31 -13.86
CA LYS A 293 1.24 32.30 -14.16
C LYS A 293 0.69 31.04 -14.83
N ARG A 294 -0.64 30.94 -14.98
CA ARG A 294 -1.30 29.77 -15.58
C ARG A 294 -1.16 29.78 -17.10
N LEU A 295 -0.78 28.64 -17.66
CA LEU A 295 -0.73 28.39 -19.10
C LEU A 295 -1.97 27.62 -19.55
N ALA A 296 -2.63 28.10 -20.61
CA ALA A 296 -3.67 27.37 -21.31
C ALA A 296 -3.03 26.35 -22.25
N VAL A 297 -2.95 25.09 -21.82
CA VAL A 297 -2.41 23.97 -22.61
C VAL A 297 -3.55 23.22 -23.32
N ARG A 298 -3.57 23.27 -24.64
CA ARG A 298 -4.42 22.40 -25.47
C ARG A 298 -3.59 21.26 -26.03
N VAL A 299 -4.08 20.03 -25.81
CA VAL A 299 -3.55 18.79 -26.38
C VAL A 299 -4.69 18.09 -27.12
N ALA A 300 -4.44 17.63 -28.35
CA ALA A 300 -5.44 16.89 -29.14
C ALA A 300 -4.77 15.90 -30.10
N PRO A 301 -5.36 14.72 -30.35
CA PRO A 301 -4.92 13.86 -31.44
C PRO A 301 -5.30 14.50 -32.79
N VAL A 302 -4.48 14.28 -33.82
CA VAL A 302 -4.73 14.80 -35.17
C VAL A 302 -5.85 14.02 -35.88
N ALA A 303 -5.95 12.71 -35.64
CA ALA A 303 -7.08 11.88 -36.07
C ALA A 303 -8.02 11.60 -34.89
N ARG A 304 -9.32 11.38 -35.17
CA ARG A 304 -10.31 11.03 -34.15
C ARG A 304 -10.23 9.57 -33.68
N GLU A 305 -9.68 8.70 -34.52
CA GLU A 305 -9.53 7.26 -34.27
C GLU A 305 -8.20 6.78 -34.83
N TYR A 306 -7.65 5.75 -34.17
CA TYR A 306 -6.48 5.01 -34.59
C TYR A 306 -6.74 3.50 -34.54
N ARG A 307 -5.86 2.71 -35.14
CA ARG A 307 -5.79 1.25 -35.06
C ARG A 307 -4.64 0.83 -34.13
N PRO A 308 -4.69 -0.40 -33.56
CA PRO A 308 -3.54 -0.99 -32.89
C PRO A 308 -2.27 -0.92 -33.75
N GLY A 309 -1.16 -0.46 -33.18
CA GLY A 309 0.11 -0.26 -33.89
C GLY A 309 0.24 1.05 -34.69
N ASP A 310 -0.80 1.89 -34.81
CA ASP A 310 -0.69 3.17 -35.51
C ASP A 310 0.29 4.12 -34.80
N THR A 311 1.03 4.93 -35.58
CA THR A 311 1.73 6.10 -35.03
C THR A 311 0.74 7.25 -34.83
N ALA A 312 0.33 7.46 -33.58
CA ALA A 312 -0.45 8.63 -33.18
C ALA A 312 0.34 9.92 -33.46
N ARG A 313 -0.35 10.95 -33.95
CA ARG A 313 0.16 12.33 -34.01
C ARG A 313 -0.67 13.20 -33.10
N VAL A 314 -0.01 13.94 -32.21
CA VAL A 314 -0.64 14.74 -31.15
C VAL A 314 -0.21 16.19 -31.31
N ALA A 315 -1.18 17.07 -31.54
CA ALA A 315 -0.97 18.51 -31.64
C ALA A 315 -1.01 19.15 -30.24
N LEU A 316 -0.08 20.08 -30.01
CA LEU A 316 0.06 20.87 -28.79
C LEU A 316 -0.04 22.36 -29.11
N GLN A 317 -0.76 23.11 -28.27
CA GLN A 317 -0.77 24.58 -28.27
C GLN A 317 -0.77 25.08 -26.82
N VAL A 318 0.28 25.80 -26.43
CA VAL A 318 0.44 26.47 -25.14
C VAL A 318 0.26 27.98 -25.32
N ARG A 319 -0.47 28.63 -24.40
CA ARG A 319 -0.66 30.10 -24.34
C ARG A 319 -0.63 30.60 -22.89
N ASP A 320 -0.34 31.88 -22.67
CA ASP A 320 -0.51 32.55 -21.38
C ASP A 320 -1.98 32.99 -21.14
N ALA A 321 -2.23 33.63 -19.98
CA ALA A 321 -3.53 34.20 -19.62
C ALA A 321 -3.97 35.32 -20.57
N GLU A 322 -3.01 36.06 -21.12
CA GLU A 322 -3.17 37.09 -22.16
C GLU A 322 -3.42 36.50 -23.57
N GLY A 323 -3.41 35.17 -23.72
CA GLY A 323 -3.71 34.45 -24.96
C GLY A 323 -2.56 34.38 -25.98
N LYS A 324 -1.37 34.88 -25.65
CA LYS A 324 -0.16 34.85 -26.47
C LYS A 324 0.51 33.48 -26.41
N GLY A 325 1.10 33.04 -27.52
CA GLY A 325 1.86 31.78 -27.58
C GLY A 325 3.22 31.90 -26.90
N HIS A 326 3.69 30.81 -26.27
CA HIS A 326 4.99 30.76 -25.58
C HIS A 326 5.78 29.49 -25.88
N ARG A 327 7.08 29.65 -26.13
CA ARG A 327 8.04 28.54 -26.16
C ARG A 327 8.14 27.91 -24.77
N SER A 328 7.73 26.66 -24.69
CA SER A 328 7.51 25.89 -23.47
C SER A 328 8.03 24.47 -23.66
N GLU A 329 8.53 23.85 -22.60
CA GLU A 329 8.80 22.43 -22.54
C GLU A 329 7.55 21.69 -22.06
N VAL A 330 7.13 20.66 -22.80
CA VAL A 330 5.90 19.91 -22.51
C VAL A 330 6.24 18.44 -22.29
N THR A 331 5.99 17.93 -21.09
CA THR A 331 5.93 16.48 -20.84
C THR A 331 4.56 15.99 -21.32
N LEU A 332 4.55 15.01 -22.22
CA LEU A 332 3.34 14.50 -22.88
C LEU A 332 3.27 12.97 -22.77
N TRP A 333 2.18 12.43 -22.24
CA TRP A 333 2.02 10.99 -22.05
C TRP A 333 0.59 10.51 -22.28
N ALA A 334 0.43 9.20 -22.47
CA ALA A 334 -0.84 8.56 -22.78
C ALA A 334 -1.05 7.31 -21.90
N VAL A 335 -2.14 7.26 -21.13
CA VAL A 335 -2.47 6.14 -20.23
C VAL A 335 -3.90 5.67 -20.47
N ASP A 336 -4.12 4.37 -20.38
CA ASP A 336 -5.43 3.72 -20.56
C ASP A 336 -6.44 4.30 -19.55
N GLU A 337 -7.56 4.85 -20.05
CA GLU A 337 -8.59 5.49 -19.22
C GLU A 337 -9.15 4.50 -18.17
N ALA A 338 -9.20 3.21 -18.49
CA ALA A 338 -9.63 2.17 -17.56
C ALA A 338 -8.72 2.08 -16.32
N VAL A 339 -7.42 2.31 -16.47
CA VAL A 339 -6.42 2.27 -15.37
C VAL A 339 -6.48 3.56 -14.55
N LEU A 340 -6.67 4.71 -15.21
CA LEU A 340 -6.84 6.00 -14.52
C LEU A 340 -8.13 6.03 -13.68
N ALA A 341 -9.20 5.38 -14.15
CA ALA A 341 -10.47 5.29 -13.43
C ALA A 341 -10.35 4.56 -12.09
N LEU A 342 -9.54 3.49 -11.99
CA LEU A 342 -9.37 2.70 -10.75
C LEU A 342 -9.01 3.55 -9.53
N THR A 343 -8.16 4.57 -9.73
CA THR A 343 -7.69 5.49 -8.67
C THR A 343 -8.37 6.86 -8.74
N GLY A 344 -9.10 7.16 -9.82
CA GLY A 344 -9.65 8.49 -10.09
C GLY A 344 -8.54 9.51 -10.40
N TYR A 345 -7.46 9.07 -11.07
CA TYR A 345 -6.29 9.88 -11.35
C TYR A 345 -6.65 11.15 -12.14
N ARG A 346 -6.08 12.27 -11.70
CA ARG A 346 -6.22 13.58 -12.35
C ARG A 346 -4.89 13.96 -12.98
N THR A 347 -4.95 14.53 -14.20
CA THR A 347 -3.80 15.17 -14.85
C THR A 347 -3.20 16.20 -13.89
N PRO A 348 -1.90 16.11 -13.54
CA PRO A 348 -1.28 17.03 -12.60
C PRO A 348 -1.38 18.48 -13.04
N ASP A 349 -1.58 19.38 -12.08
CA ASP A 349 -1.47 20.83 -12.29
C ASP A 349 -0.27 21.32 -11.48
N PRO A 350 0.84 21.72 -12.13
CA PRO A 350 2.02 22.18 -11.41
C PRO A 350 1.79 23.49 -10.66
N LEU A 351 0.87 24.35 -11.11
CA LEU A 351 0.62 25.62 -10.43
C LEU A 351 -0.03 25.35 -9.07
N ASP A 352 -1.11 24.57 -9.06
CA ASP A 352 -1.78 24.15 -7.83
C ASP A 352 -0.86 23.34 -6.90
N LEU A 353 0.06 22.52 -7.44
CA LEU A 353 1.01 21.72 -6.64
C LEU A 353 2.15 22.54 -6.04
N LEU A 354 2.68 23.55 -6.75
CA LEU A 354 3.79 24.40 -6.29
C LEU A 354 3.30 25.55 -5.37
N TYR A 355 2.10 26.06 -5.62
CA TYR A 355 1.47 27.16 -4.88
C TYR A 355 0.40 26.66 -3.88
N GLN A 356 0.65 25.52 -3.23
CA GLN A 356 -0.12 25.09 -2.05
C GLN A 356 0.02 26.10 -0.89
N PRO A 357 -1.06 26.41 -0.14
CA PRO A 357 -1.00 27.30 1.02
C PRO A 357 0.07 26.88 2.03
N ARG A 358 0.88 27.84 2.49
CA ARG A 358 1.95 27.62 3.46
C ARG A 358 1.43 27.91 4.87
N GLY A 359 1.88 27.14 5.86
CA GLY A 359 1.69 27.51 7.26
C GLY A 359 2.56 28.72 7.63
N LEU A 360 2.18 29.42 8.70
CA LEU A 360 3.01 30.43 9.32
C LEU A 360 4.33 29.79 9.80
N GLY A 361 5.46 30.37 9.40
CA GLY A 361 6.81 29.95 9.79
C GLY A 361 7.50 30.92 10.75
N MET A 362 6.92 32.10 11.00
CA MET A 362 7.37 33.01 12.05
C MET A 362 6.81 32.61 13.42
N ARG A 363 7.61 32.88 14.46
CA ARG A 363 7.20 32.81 15.87
C ARG A 363 7.24 34.20 16.48
N LEU A 364 6.16 34.60 17.14
CA LEU A 364 6.14 35.75 18.03
C LEU A 364 6.56 35.31 19.44
N ALA A 365 7.67 35.86 19.94
CA ALA A 365 8.09 35.71 21.32
C ALA A 365 7.95 37.04 22.07
N SER A 366 7.43 37.00 23.31
CA SER A 366 7.31 38.17 24.18
C SER A 366 7.44 37.73 25.64
N THR A 367 8.14 38.52 26.45
CA THR A 367 8.27 38.30 27.89
C THR A 367 7.13 38.91 28.71
N LEU A 368 6.22 39.68 28.08
CA LEU A 368 5.04 40.25 28.76
C LEU A 368 4.02 39.19 29.21
N THR A 369 4.10 37.97 28.68
CA THR A 369 3.32 36.80 29.14
C THR A 369 4.02 35.99 30.24
N ALA A 370 5.28 36.31 30.59
CA ALA A 370 6.13 35.47 31.44
C ALA A 370 5.90 35.61 32.96
N VAL A 371 4.69 36.02 33.39
CA VAL A 371 4.22 35.82 34.77
C VAL A 371 3.51 34.46 34.85
N ALA A 372 4.23 33.41 34.44
CA ALA A 372 3.86 32.00 34.56
C ALA A 372 5.12 31.12 34.35
N PRO A 373 5.31 30.05 35.14
CA PRO A 373 6.42 29.12 34.92
C PRO A 373 6.20 28.24 33.68
N GLN A 374 7.32 28.04 32.96
CA GLN A 374 7.54 27.33 31.70
C GLN A 374 7.02 25.88 31.65
N VAL A 375 6.91 25.24 30.47
CA VAL A 375 7.96 24.39 29.84
C VAL A 375 7.56 24.06 28.37
N PRO A 376 8.51 23.77 27.43
CA PRO A 376 8.46 24.41 26.10
C PRO A 376 8.24 23.49 24.86
N GLU A 377 8.65 23.97 23.68
CA GLU A 377 8.26 23.53 22.33
C GLU A 377 9.09 22.40 21.67
N GLY A 378 8.55 21.87 20.55
CA GLY A 378 9.33 21.50 19.35
C GLY A 378 9.29 20.02 18.90
N GLU A 379 9.49 19.66 17.62
CA GLU A 379 9.36 20.42 16.36
C GLU A 379 9.13 19.48 15.13
N LYS A 380 9.38 19.92 13.88
CA LYS A 380 8.73 19.36 12.66
C LYS A 380 9.63 19.37 11.41
N GLY A 381 9.83 18.21 10.73
CA GLY A 381 10.34 18.22 9.34
C GLY A 381 10.75 16.88 8.68
N LYS A 382 10.28 16.62 7.44
CA LYS A 382 10.82 15.67 6.44
C LYS A 382 10.44 16.13 5.01
N ARG A 383 11.36 16.02 4.04
CA ARG A 383 11.27 16.27 2.56
C ARG A 383 12.49 15.56 1.89
N ALA A 384 12.58 15.16 0.61
CA ALA A 384 11.69 15.06 -0.58
C ALA A 384 12.27 13.97 -1.58
N PRO A 385 11.68 13.65 -2.77
CA PRO A 385 11.89 12.38 -3.51
C PRO A 385 12.34 12.44 -5.01
N GLY A 386 12.48 11.27 -5.69
CA GLY A 386 12.59 11.05 -7.16
C GLY A 386 13.49 9.85 -7.57
N GLY A 387 13.40 9.16 -8.73
CA GLY A 387 12.40 9.09 -9.83
C GLY A 387 12.92 8.38 -11.13
N GLY A 388 12.09 7.58 -11.84
CA GLY A 388 12.30 7.03 -13.23
C GLY A 388 13.28 5.84 -13.44
N GLY A 389 13.27 5.03 -14.53
CA GLY A 389 12.28 4.80 -15.62
C GLY A 389 12.81 4.01 -16.88
N GLY A 390 12.01 3.13 -17.52
CA GLY A 390 12.18 2.50 -18.87
C GLY A 390 13.20 1.34 -19.03
N ALA A 391 13.29 0.56 -20.13
CA ALA A 391 12.45 0.22 -21.33
C ALA A 391 13.25 -0.75 -22.27
N ASP A 392 12.79 -1.61 -23.20
CA ASP A 392 11.49 -2.32 -23.45
C ASP A 392 11.78 -3.81 -23.90
N ALA A 393 11.59 -4.45 -25.09
CA ALA A 393 10.90 -4.24 -26.40
C ALA A 393 10.81 -5.57 -27.24
N ALA A 394 9.79 -5.69 -28.14
CA ALA A 394 9.64 -6.54 -29.37
C ALA A 394 9.67 -8.12 -29.30
N ASP A 395 8.99 -8.91 -30.18
CA ASP A 395 8.22 -8.59 -31.40
C ASP A 395 7.10 -9.61 -31.82
N ILE A 396 6.23 -9.20 -32.76
CA ILE A 396 5.23 -9.92 -33.61
C ILE A 396 4.30 -11.00 -32.99
N LEU A 397 3.33 -10.55 -32.19
CA LEU A 397 1.97 -11.12 -32.06
C LEU A 397 1.06 -9.99 -31.53
N ARG A 398 -0.28 -10.14 -31.49
CA ARG A 398 -1.10 -9.29 -30.60
C ARG A 398 -0.77 -9.66 -29.14
N SER A 399 0.18 -8.95 -28.57
CA SER A 399 0.84 -9.28 -27.30
C SER A 399 1.32 -8.05 -26.53
N ARG A 400 1.50 -6.90 -27.19
CA ARG A 400 1.94 -5.64 -26.57
C ARG A 400 0.75 -4.92 -25.95
N PHE A 401 0.18 -5.51 -24.91
CA PHE A 401 -0.82 -4.86 -24.07
C PHE A 401 -0.12 -3.97 -23.03
N GLN A 402 -0.15 -2.65 -23.22
CA GLN A 402 0.52 -1.68 -22.35
C GLN A 402 -0.50 -0.72 -21.72
N THR A 403 -0.39 -0.48 -20.41
CA THR A 403 -1.28 0.45 -19.68
C THR A 403 -0.92 1.92 -19.91
N THR A 404 0.36 2.20 -20.15
CA THR A 404 0.86 3.49 -20.64
C THR A 404 1.30 3.27 -22.08
N ALA A 405 0.65 3.93 -23.05
CA ALA A 405 0.97 3.79 -24.46
C ALA A 405 2.33 4.44 -24.81
N PHE A 406 2.60 5.61 -24.23
CA PHE A 406 3.89 6.30 -24.34
C PHE A 406 4.08 7.35 -23.24
N PHE A 407 5.33 7.71 -22.99
CA PHE A 407 5.74 8.85 -22.17
C PHE A 407 6.87 9.61 -22.88
N LEU A 408 6.60 10.85 -23.29
CA LEU A 408 7.57 11.75 -23.90
C LEU A 408 7.95 12.80 -22.85
N GLY A 409 9.15 12.66 -22.28
CA GLY A 409 9.61 13.51 -21.17
C GLY A 409 9.68 14.99 -21.51
N SER A 410 10.06 15.31 -22.75
CA SER A 410 10.20 16.67 -23.27
C SER A 410 9.74 16.76 -24.72
N VAL A 411 8.83 17.69 -24.99
CA VAL A 411 8.41 18.14 -26.32
C VAL A 411 8.39 19.68 -26.29
N VAL A 412 9.32 20.32 -27.00
CA VAL A 412 9.49 21.78 -26.94
C VAL A 412 8.65 22.47 -28.01
N THR A 413 7.89 23.50 -27.64
CA THR A 413 7.07 24.28 -28.58
C THR A 413 7.86 25.38 -29.31
N ASP A 414 7.32 25.81 -30.45
CA ASP A 414 7.78 26.97 -31.19
C ASP A 414 7.47 28.31 -30.46
N ALA A 415 7.92 29.43 -31.04
CA ALA A 415 7.66 30.77 -30.48
C ALA A 415 6.16 31.19 -30.50
N ALA A 416 5.31 30.50 -31.27
CA ALA A 416 3.86 30.66 -31.25
C ALA A 416 3.17 29.65 -30.30
N GLY A 417 3.95 28.90 -29.52
CA GLY A 417 3.50 27.92 -28.53
C GLY A 417 2.99 26.62 -29.12
N ARG A 418 3.34 26.25 -30.36
CA ARG A 418 2.87 25.01 -31.02
C ARG A 418 3.93 23.91 -31.07
N ALA A 419 3.49 22.66 -31.02
CA ALA A 419 4.29 21.49 -31.37
C ALA A 419 3.41 20.37 -31.92
N THR A 420 4.02 19.38 -32.57
CA THR A 420 3.38 18.10 -32.89
C THR A 420 4.30 16.97 -32.45
N ALA A 421 3.81 16.09 -31.59
CA ALA A 421 4.50 14.87 -31.18
C ALA A 421 4.01 13.67 -32.00
N ALA A 422 4.85 12.65 -32.14
CA ALA A 422 4.48 11.37 -32.73
C ALA A 422 4.91 10.22 -31.81
N ALA A 423 4.06 9.20 -31.65
CA ALA A 423 4.34 8.03 -30.83
C ALA A 423 3.52 6.81 -31.30
N GLU A 424 4.10 5.62 -31.20
CA GLU A 424 3.48 4.37 -31.64
C GLU A 424 2.56 3.77 -30.57
N LEU A 425 1.32 3.44 -30.95
CA LEU A 425 0.29 2.93 -30.04
C LEU A 425 0.41 1.41 -29.82
N PRO A 426 0.15 0.91 -28.59
CA PRO A 426 0.14 -0.52 -28.27
C PRO A 426 -1.07 -1.26 -28.86
N ASP A 427 -1.16 -2.58 -28.60
CA ASP A 427 -2.22 -3.46 -29.13
C ASP A 427 -3.62 -3.22 -28.52
N ASN A 428 -3.73 -2.38 -27.48
CA ASN A 428 -4.96 -2.17 -26.72
C ASN A 428 -6.08 -1.57 -27.59
N LEU A 429 -7.22 -2.25 -27.64
CA LEU A 429 -8.47 -1.70 -28.16
C LEU A 429 -9.19 -0.91 -27.05
N THR A 430 -8.67 0.27 -26.72
CA THR A 430 -9.10 1.11 -25.58
C THR A 430 -9.18 2.60 -25.94
N THR A 431 -9.61 3.43 -24.97
CA THR A 431 -9.41 4.88 -25.00
C THR A 431 -8.24 5.25 -24.10
N PHE A 432 -7.22 5.90 -24.67
CA PHE A 432 -6.13 6.50 -23.92
C PHE A 432 -6.48 7.95 -23.56
N ARG A 433 -6.17 8.37 -22.33
CA ARG A 433 -6.13 9.78 -21.97
C ARG A 433 -4.75 10.34 -22.30
N LEU A 434 -4.72 11.25 -23.26
CA LEU A 434 -3.59 12.14 -23.50
C LEU A 434 -3.52 13.16 -22.37
N MET A 435 -2.34 13.31 -21.78
CA MET A 435 -2.06 14.21 -20.66
C MET A 435 -0.79 14.99 -20.96
N ALA A 436 -0.86 16.32 -20.83
CA ALA A 436 0.23 17.24 -21.10
C ALA A 436 0.44 18.17 -19.91
N VAL A 437 1.70 18.34 -19.49
CA VAL A 437 2.14 19.35 -18.52
C VAL A 437 3.18 20.22 -19.20
N ALA A 438 2.95 21.54 -19.20
CA ALA A 438 3.82 22.53 -19.84
C ALA A 438 4.48 23.44 -18.81
N VAL A 439 5.77 23.70 -19.01
CA VAL A 439 6.56 24.68 -18.24
C VAL A 439 7.25 25.64 -19.21
N THR A 440 7.39 26.90 -18.81
CA THR A 440 8.25 27.86 -19.52
C THR A 440 9.64 27.88 -18.90
N ALA A 441 10.61 28.53 -19.57
CA ALA A 441 11.93 28.81 -18.98
C ALA A 441 11.90 29.85 -17.84
N GLY A 442 10.72 30.41 -17.53
CA GLY A 442 10.46 31.24 -16.36
C GLY A 442 9.62 30.48 -15.33
N ASP A 443 8.54 31.10 -14.87
CA ASP A 443 7.73 30.67 -13.74
C ASP A 443 6.25 30.40 -14.10
N ARG A 444 5.94 30.25 -15.40
CA ARG A 444 4.60 29.91 -15.89
C ARG A 444 4.46 28.41 -16.10
N PHE A 445 3.30 27.87 -15.67
CA PHE A 445 2.97 26.46 -15.63
C PHE A 445 1.54 26.20 -16.10
N GLY A 446 1.27 25.05 -16.68
CA GLY A 446 -0.11 24.61 -16.92
C GLY A 446 -0.21 23.15 -17.36
N SER A 447 -1.43 22.66 -17.48
CA SER A 447 -1.69 21.30 -17.96
C SER A 447 -2.95 21.22 -18.82
N GLY A 448 -3.05 20.13 -19.58
CA GLY A 448 -4.16 19.88 -20.50
C GLY A 448 -4.34 18.38 -20.72
N GLN A 449 -5.55 17.99 -21.11
CA GLN A 449 -5.89 16.59 -21.38
C GLN A 449 -6.90 16.43 -22.52
N SER A 450 -6.86 15.30 -23.20
CA SER A 450 -7.86 14.87 -24.19
C SER A 450 -7.91 13.34 -24.29
N SER A 451 -8.89 12.80 -25.02
CA SER A 451 -8.98 11.37 -25.32
C SER A 451 -8.38 11.04 -26.69
N LEU A 452 -7.92 9.80 -26.84
CA LEU A 452 -7.48 9.17 -28.08
C LEU A 452 -8.08 7.76 -28.13
N LEU A 453 -8.87 7.46 -29.17
CA LEU A 453 -9.55 6.16 -29.31
C LEU A 453 -8.79 5.22 -30.24
N VAL A 454 -8.47 4.02 -29.76
CA VAL A 454 -7.86 2.93 -30.53
C VAL A 454 -8.89 1.83 -30.70
N THR A 455 -9.32 1.55 -31.95
CA THR A 455 -10.47 0.67 -32.17
C THR A 455 -10.46 -0.01 -33.55
N ARG A 456 -11.29 -1.04 -33.72
CA ARG A 456 -11.55 -1.78 -34.97
C ARG A 456 -13.08 -1.88 -35.20
N PRO A 457 -13.57 -2.12 -36.43
CA PRO A 457 -15.01 -2.23 -36.68
C PRO A 457 -15.63 -3.46 -35.99
N LEU A 458 -14.91 -4.59 -36.02
CA LEU A 458 -15.13 -5.79 -35.22
C LEU A 458 -14.03 -5.89 -34.15
N VAL A 459 -14.41 -6.20 -32.92
CA VAL A 459 -13.52 -6.25 -31.75
C VAL A 459 -13.71 -7.57 -31.00
N ALA A 460 -12.61 -8.29 -30.75
CA ALA A 460 -12.58 -9.51 -29.94
C ALA A 460 -11.84 -9.27 -28.62
N ARG A 461 -12.55 -9.36 -27.49
CA ARG A 461 -12.00 -9.23 -26.12
C ARG A 461 -12.02 -10.59 -25.42
N PRO A 462 -10.91 -11.09 -24.84
CA PRO A 462 -10.91 -12.38 -24.17
C PRO A 462 -11.78 -12.35 -22.91
N ALA A 463 -12.48 -13.45 -22.66
CA ALA A 463 -13.32 -13.66 -21.49
C ALA A 463 -12.93 -15.01 -20.88
N LEU A 464 -11.85 -14.98 -20.10
CA LEU A 464 -11.13 -16.10 -19.51
C LEU A 464 -10.88 -15.82 -18.02
N PRO A 465 -10.70 -16.84 -17.17
CA PRO A 465 -10.20 -16.67 -15.81
C PRO A 465 -8.74 -16.18 -15.83
N ARG A 466 -8.26 -15.58 -14.74
CA ARG A 466 -6.89 -15.03 -14.66
C ARG A 466 -5.79 -16.09 -14.56
N PHE A 467 -6.14 -17.29 -14.12
CA PHE A 467 -5.27 -18.46 -13.97
C PHE A 467 -6.12 -19.73 -14.12
N LEU A 468 -5.51 -20.91 -14.03
CA LEU A 468 -6.19 -22.21 -14.00
C LEU A 468 -5.54 -23.14 -12.96
N ARG A 469 -6.19 -24.23 -12.58
CA ARG A 469 -5.59 -25.37 -11.86
C ARG A 469 -5.79 -26.68 -12.63
N GLU A 470 -4.95 -27.67 -12.37
CA GLU A 470 -5.05 -29.01 -12.99
C GLU A 470 -6.44 -29.63 -12.70
N SER A 471 -7.13 -30.07 -13.76
CA SER A 471 -8.51 -30.63 -13.77
C SER A 471 -9.68 -29.64 -13.70
N ASP A 472 -9.43 -28.32 -13.68
CA ASP A 472 -10.51 -27.33 -13.78
C ASP A 472 -11.29 -27.48 -15.10
N ARG A 473 -12.63 -27.46 -15.01
CA ARG A 473 -13.55 -27.49 -16.16
C ARG A 473 -14.33 -26.20 -16.24
N PHE A 474 -14.28 -25.49 -17.36
CA PHE A 474 -14.82 -24.12 -17.43
C PHE A 474 -15.33 -23.75 -18.82
N ALA A 475 -16.35 -22.89 -18.85
CA ALA A 475 -16.97 -22.37 -20.07
C ALA A 475 -16.56 -20.90 -20.27
N ALA A 476 -15.59 -20.67 -21.16
CA ALA A 476 -14.94 -19.38 -21.37
C ALA A 476 -14.72 -19.10 -22.86
N GLY A 477 -14.33 -17.89 -23.23
CA GLY A 477 -14.12 -17.58 -24.64
C GLY A 477 -13.79 -16.12 -24.91
N VAL A 478 -14.65 -15.49 -25.71
CA VAL A 478 -14.39 -14.15 -26.25
C VAL A 478 -15.70 -13.35 -26.35
N VAL A 479 -15.69 -12.12 -25.83
CA VAL A 479 -16.74 -11.13 -26.11
C VAL A 479 -16.41 -10.46 -27.43
N VAL A 480 -17.25 -10.74 -28.43
CA VAL A 480 -17.18 -10.09 -29.75
C VAL A 480 -18.16 -8.93 -29.78
N ASN A 481 -17.75 -7.77 -30.30
CA ASN A 481 -18.63 -6.61 -30.49
C ASN A 481 -18.38 -5.96 -31.87
N ALA A 482 -19.43 -5.43 -32.48
CA ALA A 482 -19.37 -4.69 -33.74
C ALA A 482 -19.87 -3.26 -33.50
N ARG A 483 -19.03 -2.26 -33.79
CA ARG A 483 -19.29 -0.88 -33.36
C ARG A 483 -20.35 -0.15 -34.21
N THR A 484 -20.58 -0.59 -35.44
CA THR A 484 -21.38 0.15 -36.45
C THR A 484 -22.11 -0.76 -37.43
N GLY A 485 -23.41 -0.49 -37.64
CA GLY A 485 -24.26 -1.15 -38.64
C GLY A 485 -25.28 -2.11 -38.05
N ASP A 486 -26.05 -2.74 -38.93
CA ASP A 486 -27.11 -3.71 -38.60
C ASP A 486 -26.56 -5.02 -37.99
N ALA A 487 -27.47 -5.90 -37.57
CA ALA A 487 -27.11 -7.15 -36.91
C ALA A 487 -26.25 -8.06 -37.81
N ARG A 488 -25.03 -8.38 -37.36
CA ARG A 488 -24.04 -9.14 -38.15
C ARG A 488 -23.92 -10.57 -37.64
N ARG A 489 -23.89 -11.56 -38.54
CA ARG A 489 -23.38 -12.90 -38.21
C ARG A 489 -21.85 -12.85 -38.13
N VAL A 490 -21.31 -13.45 -37.08
CA VAL A 490 -19.87 -13.67 -36.89
C VAL A 490 -19.61 -15.13 -36.56
N THR A 491 -18.52 -15.68 -37.10
CA THR A 491 -18.02 -17.01 -36.74
C THR A 491 -16.81 -16.83 -35.83
N VAL A 492 -16.75 -17.61 -34.75
CA VAL A 492 -15.57 -17.68 -33.87
C VAL A 492 -14.93 -19.07 -33.99
N ASP A 493 -13.65 -19.14 -34.34
CA ASP A 493 -12.80 -20.34 -34.27
C ASP A 493 -11.93 -20.27 -33.00
N ALA A 494 -11.87 -21.35 -32.24
CA ALA A 494 -11.21 -21.44 -30.94
C ALA A 494 -10.24 -22.63 -30.86
N SER A 495 -9.05 -22.40 -30.31
CA SER A 495 -8.05 -23.44 -30.06
C SER A 495 -7.27 -23.17 -28.77
N ALA A 496 -6.71 -24.21 -28.18
CA ALA A 496 -5.91 -24.10 -26.96
C ALA A 496 -4.78 -25.13 -26.89
N THR A 497 -3.70 -24.77 -26.19
CA THR A 497 -2.65 -25.68 -25.73
C THR A 497 -2.56 -25.64 -24.20
N GLY A 498 -2.14 -26.73 -23.56
CA GLY A 498 -2.23 -26.88 -22.09
C GLY A 498 -3.65 -27.14 -21.55
N ALA A 499 -4.69 -26.72 -22.26
CA ALA A 499 -6.08 -27.14 -22.05
C ALA A 499 -6.58 -28.05 -23.19
N LYS A 500 -7.58 -28.90 -22.89
CA LYS A 500 -8.38 -29.63 -23.88
C LYS A 500 -9.64 -28.81 -24.16
N LEU A 501 -9.89 -28.47 -25.42
CA LEU A 501 -11.22 -28.02 -25.88
C LEU A 501 -12.18 -29.22 -25.92
N GLU A 502 -13.39 -29.03 -25.41
CA GLU A 502 -14.48 -30.00 -25.44
C GLU A 502 -15.63 -29.47 -26.33
N GLY A 503 -16.10 -30.29 -27.28
CA GLY A 503 -17.09 -29.86 -28.28
C GLY A 503 -16.48 -29.17 -29.52
N PRO A 504 -17.29 -28.42 -30.31
CA PRO A 504 -16.87 -27.91 -31.61
C PRO A 504 -15.97 -26.66 -31.50
N ARG A 505 -14.88 -26.64 -32.28
CA ARG A 505 -13.95 -25.50 -32.39
C ARG A 505 -14.51 -24.25 -33.07
N ARG A 506 -15.67 -24.34 -33.73
CA ARG A 506 -16.36 -23.20 -34.34
C ARG A 506 -17.74 -23.02 -33.74
N ARG A 507 -18.10 -21.79 -33.44
CA ARG A 507 -19.46 -21.39 -33.05
C ARG A 507 -19.82 -20.10 -33.79
N ASP A 508 -21.00 -20.07 -34.41
CA ASP A 508 -21.58 -18.86 -35.00
C ASP A 508 -22.35 -18.07 -33.92
N ALA A 509 -22.34 -16.75 -34.03
CA ALA A 509 -23.13 -15.84 -33.22
C ALA A 509 -23.75 -14.74 -34.10
N ILE A 510 -24.84 -14.15 -33.61
CA ILE A 510 -25.41 -12.92 -34.17
C ILE A 510 -25.08 -11.80 -33.17
N LEU A 511 -24.51 -10.71 -33.67
CA LEU A 511 -24.26 -9.49 -32.90
C LEU A 511 -25.41 -8.52 -33.16
N GLU A 512 -26.03 -8.02 -32.09
CA GLU A 512 -26.96 -6.89 -32.12
C GLU A 512 -26.17 -5.58 -32.21
N ALA A 513 -26.74 -4.55 -32.85
CA ALA A 513 -26.07 -3.26 -33.01
C ALA A 513 -25.69 -2.65 -31.64
N GLY A 514 -24.39 -2.37 -31.45
CA GLY A 514 -23.85 -1.81 -30.20
C GLY A 514 -23.75 -2.78 -29.01
N ARG A 515 -24.21 -4.03 -29.14
CA ARG A 515 -24.25 -5.03 -28.05
C ARG A 515 -23.25 -6.16 -28.28
N GLY A 516 -22.27 -6.26 -27.38
CA GLY A 516 -21.31 -7.36 -27.38
C GLY A 516 -21.97 -8.70 -27.04
N ARG A 517 -21.45 -9.78 -27.62
CA ARG A 517 -21.87 -11.16 -27.34
C ARG A 517 -20.68 -12.00 -26.89
N GLU A 518 -20.77 -12.63 -25.74
CA GLU A 518 -19.79 -13.65 -25.33
C GLU A 518 -20.07 -14.96 -26.10
N VAL A 519 -19.05 -15.44 -26.82
CA VAL A 519 -19.06 -16.76 -27.47
C VAL A 519 -18.17 -17.67 -26.63
N ARG A 520 -18.81 -18.52 -25.81
CA ARG A 520 -18.15 -19.46 -24.90
C ARG A 520 -17.86 -20.79 -25.57
N PHE A 521 -16.79 -21.42 -25.14
CA PHE A 521 -16.33 -22.76 -25.46
C PHE A 521 -15.97 -23.49 -24.16
N ASP A 522 -16.08 -24.80 -24.16
CA ASP A 522 -15.96 -25.62 -22.97
C ASP A 522 -14.55 -26.23 -22.91
N PHE A 523 -13.85 -26.06 -21.79
CA PHE A 523 -12.43 -26.42 -21.65
C PHE A 523 -12.15 -27.24 -20.39
N LEU A 524 -11.18 -28.14 -20.48
CA LEU A 524 -10.59 -28.91 -19.37
C LEU A 524 -9.08 -28.61 -19.27
N ALA A 525 -8.64 -28.04 -18.15
CA ALA A 525 -7.22 -27.76 -17.87
C ALA A 525 -6.43 -29.05 -17.59
N ARG A 526 -5.23 -29.18 -18.17
CA ARG A 526 -4.31 -30.31 -17.94
C ARG A 526 -3.21 -29.94 -16.94
N ALA A 527 -2.39 -30.92 -16.55
CA ALA A 527 -1.14 -30.66 -15.85
C ALA A 527 -0.15 -29.89 -16.74
N GLY A 528 0.48 -28.86 -16.18
CA GLY A 528 1.48 -28.02 -16.85
C GLY A 528 1.74 -26.74 -16.06
N ASP A 529 2.61 -25.87 -16.57
CA ASP A 529 2.91 -24.57 -15.96
C ASP A 529 2.04 -23.43 -16.53
N SER A 530 1.51 -23.61 -17.75
CA SER A 530 0.63 -22.66 -18.43
C SER A 530 -0.24 -23.32 -19.51
N ALA A 531 -1.35 -22.66 -19.86
CA ALA A 531 -2.15 -22.94 -21.05
C ALA A 531 -2.21 -21.69 -21.92
N SER A 532 -2.30 -21.85 -23.25
CA SER A 532 -2.52 -20.74 -24.18
C SER A 532 -3.84 -20.93 -24.93
N PHE A 533 -4.58 -19.84 -25.12
CA PHE A 533 -5.90 -19.82 -25.76
C PHE A 533 -5.86 -18.84 -26.93
N HIS A 534 -6.39 -19.27 -28.07
CA HIS A 534 -6.43 -18.49 -29.30
C HIS A 534 -7.86 -18.46 -29.83
N PHE A 535 -8.42 -17.27 -30.00
CA PHE A 535 -9.75 -17.04 -30.54
C PHE A 535 -9.67 -16.12 -31.76
N THR A 536 -10.28 -16.52 -32.88
CA THR A 536 -10.40 -15.70 -34.09
C THR A 536 -11.88 -15.49 -34.40
N ALA A 537 -12.31 -14.23 -34.41
CA ALA A 537 -13.67 -13.83 -34.77
C ALA A 537 -13.67 -13.15 -36.14
N SER A 538 -14.57 -13.53 -37.04
CA SER A 538 -14.72 -12.91 -38.36
C SER A 538 -16.18 -12.81 -38.81
N GLY A 539 -16.50 -11.78 -39.59
CA GLY A 539 -17.84 -11.60 -40.15
C GLY A 539 -18.01 -10.24 -40.85
N GLY A 540 -18.77 -10.21 -41.96
CA GLY A 540 -19.03 -8.98 -42.72
C GLY A 540 -17.80 -8.37 -43.41
N GLY A 541 -16.75 -9.15 -43.63
CA GLY A 541 -15.46 -8.68 -44.17
C GLY A 541 -14.44 -8.27 -43.11
N ASP A 542 -14.88 -8.02 -41.87
CA ASP A 542 -14.01 -7.72 -40.73
C ASP A 542 -13.50 -9.00 -40.03
N ALA A 543 -12.32 -8.92 -39.41
CA ALA A 543 -11.77 -9.97 -38.55
C ALA A 543 -10.91 -9.40 -37.39
N ASP A 544 -10.95 -10.07 -36.24
CA ASP A 544 -10.04 -9.81 -35.12
C ASP A 544 -9.67 -11.13 -34.41
N ALA A 545 -8.43 -11.22 -33.92
CA ALA A 545 -7.90 -12.43 -33.28
C ALA A 545 -7.14 -12.08 -32.00
N VAL A 546 -7.31 -12.88 -30.95
CA VAL A 546 -6.63 -12.70 -29.66
C VAL A 546 -5.97 -14.00 -29.21
N ALA A 547 -4.76 -13.89 -28.67
CA ALA A 547 -4.03 -14.94 -27.99
C ALA A 547 -3.80 -14.53 -26.53
N LEU A 548 -3.97 -15.46 -25.58
CA LEU A 548 -3.67 -15.23 -24.17
C LEU A 548 -3.07 -16.48 -23.51
N GLY A 549 -1.98 -16.30 -22.76
CA GLY A 549 -1.41 -17.32 -21.90
C GLY A 549 -1.90 -17.15 -20.46
N LEU A 550 -2.40 -18.23 -19.85
CA LEU A 550 -2.80 -18.30 -18.45
C LEU A 550 -1.83 -19.20 -17.68
N PRO A 551 -1.38 -18.82 -16.47
CA PRO A 551 -0.61 -19.70 -15.60
C PRO A 551 -1.50 -20.84 -15.08
N ILE A 552 -0.99 -22.07 -15.12
CA ILE A 552 -1.60 -23.21 -14.43
C ILE A 552 -0.92 -23.30 -13.05
N ARG A 553 -1.73 -23.34 -11.99
CA ARG A 553 -1.27 -23.42 -10.61
C ARG A 553 -1.50 -24.82 -10.03
N PRO A 554 -0.62 -25.30 -9.13
CA PRO A 554 -0.86 -26.52 -8.38
C PRO A 554 -2.20 -26.51 -7.63
N ASN A 555 -2.77 -27.69 -7.43
CA ASN A 555 -3.98 -27.96 -6.65
C ASN A 555 -3.68 -28.35 -5.18
N HIS A 556 -2.44 -28.14 -4.73
CA HIS A 556 -1.89 -28.52 -3.43
C HIS A 556 -0.74 -27.55 -3.06
N HIS A 557 -0.36 -27.47 -1.78
CA HIS A 557 0.87 -26.80 -1.39
C HIS A 557 2.09 -27.63 -1.90
N PRO A 558 3.02 -27.07 -2.69
CA PRO A 558 4.11 -27.85 -3.29
C PRO A 558 5.17 -28.26 -2.27
N LEU A 559 5.18 -29.53 -1.84
CA LEU A 559 6.20 -30.05 -0.95
C LEU A 559 7.51 -30.34 -1.69
N ALA A 560 8.62 -29.85 -1.14
CA ALA A 560 9.96 -30.03 -1.68
C ALA A 560 10.93 -30.49 -0.57
N PHE A 561 11.40 -31.74 -0.69
CA PHE A 561 12.31 -32.36 0.27
C PHE A 561 13.76 -32.25 -0.22
N THR A 562 14.66 -31.75 0.61
CA THR A 562 16.08 -31.58 0.26
C THR A 562 16.99 -32.50 1.08
N VAL A 563 17.99 -33.09 0.41
CA VAL A 563 19.12 -33.76 1.06
C VAL A 563 20.40 -33.34 0.34
N ALA A 564 21.40 -32.95 1.11
CA ALA A 564 22.61 -32.36 0.58
C ALA A 564 23.81 -32.75 1.44
N GLY A 565 25.01 -32.69 0.86
CA GLY A 565 26.19 -33.16 1.55
C GLY A 565 27.46 -33.14 0.71
N VAL A 566 28.53 -33.58 1.36
CA VAL A 566 29.84 -33.81 0.75
C VAL A 566 29.96 -35.29 0.36
N LEU A 567 30.55 -35.52 -0.81
CA LEU A 567 30.92 -36.83 -1.36
C LEU A 567 32.45 -36.89 -1.42
N HIS A 568 33.04 -37.75 -0.60
CA HIS A 568 34.48 -38.04 -0.66
C HIS A 568 34.75 -39.12 -1.69
N ASP A 569 34.31 -40.36 -1.45
CA ASP A 569 34.42 -41.46 -2.43
C ASP A 569 33.07 -42.15 -2.68
N THR A 570 32.28 -42.39 -1.63
CA THR A 570 30.87 -42.79 -1.77
C THR A 570 29.96 -41.97 -0.85
N ALA A 571 28.70 -41.82 -1.24
CA ALA A 571 27.64 -41.23 -0.42
C ALA A 571 26.29 -41.88 -0.72
N THR A 572 25.37 -41.83 0.24
CA THR A 572 23.96 -42.21 0.05
C THR A 572 23.06 -41.05 0.43
N ALA A 573 22.47 -40.43 -0.58
CA ALA A 573 21.41 -39.44 -0.42
C ALA A 573 20.08 -40.19 -0.29
N GLU A 574 19.39 -40.00 0.82
CA GLU A 574 18.12 -40.68 1.13
C GLU A 574 17.09 -39.64 1.55
N VAL A 575 15.88 -39.73 0.99
CA VAL A 575 14.78 -38.80 1.21
C VAL A 575 13.52 -39.60 1.54
N ALA A 576 12.97 -39.41 2.73
CA ALA A 576 11.64 -39.91 3.08
C ALA A 576 10.57 -39.13 2.30
N LEU A 577 9.53 -39.81 1.83
CA LEU A 577 8.49 -39.24 0.98
C LEU A 577 7.10 -39.41 1.61
N PRO A 578 6.13 -38.53 1.33
CA PRO A 578 4.73 -38.72 1.72
C PRO A 578 4.16 -40.05 1.19
N GLY A 579 3.31 -40.71 1.98
CA GLY A 579 2.74 -42.02 1.63
C GLY A 579 1.84 -41.99 0.38
N ASP A 580 1.27 -40.83 0.08
CA ASP A 580 0.35 -40.54 -1.02
C ASP A 580 1.07 -39.98 -2.28
N VAL A 581 2.41 -39.91 -2.28
CA VAL A 581 3.19 -39.35 -3.39
C VAL A 581 2.89 -40.03 -4.74
N ASP A 582 2.80 -39.23 -5.79
CA ASP A 582 2.70 -39.63 -7.19
C ASP A 582 4.08 -39.59 -7.85
N PRO A 583 4.75 -40.74 -8.08
CA PRO A 583 6.09 -40.75 -8.67
C PRO A 583 6.13 -40.32 -10.15
N ALA A 584 4.99 -40.30 -10.85
CA ALA A 584 4.94 -39.91 -12.26
C ALA A 584 4.89 -38.38 -12.43
N ARG A 585 4.16 -37.68 -11.55
CA ARG A 585 4.14 -36.19 -11.53
C ARG A 585 5.25 -35.57 -10.67
N SER A 586 5.88 -36.33 -9.77
CA SER A 586 7.01 -35.87 -8.94
C SER A 586 8.36 -35.92 -9.67
N ARG A 587 9.27 -34.98 -9.34
CA ARG A 587 10.61 -34.88 -9.96
C ARG A 587 11.74 -34.91 -8.93
N VAL A 588 12.89 -35.46 -9.34
CA VAL A 588 14.16 -35.42 -8.61
C VAL A 588 15.12 -34.49 -9.35
N SER A 589 15.42 -33.33 -8.77
CA SER A 589 16.51 -32.47 -9.23
C SER A 589 17.78 -32.79 -8.45
N LEU A 590 18.93 -32.80 -9.13
CA LEU A 590 20.24 -33.05 -8.55
C LEU A 590 21.23 -31.99 -9.05
N SER A 591 21.84 -31.25 -8.13
CA SER A 591 23.06 -30.47 -8.41
C SER A 591 24.29 -31.22 -7.93
N LEU A 592 25.37 -31.15 -8.70
CA LEU A 592 26.66 -31.80 -8.42
C LEU A 592 27.80 -30.85 -8.80
N GLY A 593 28.89 -30.82 -8.04
CA GLY A 593 30.08 -30.04 -8.41
C GLY A 593 31.33 -30.39 -7.63
N SER A 594 32.49 -29.95 -8.13
CA SER A 594 33.75 -29.87 -7.37
C SER A 594 33.83 -28.62 -6.47
N SER A 595 32.72 -27.87 -6.35
CA SER A 595 32.60 -26.63 -5.59
C SER A 595 31.23 -26.57 -4.86
N PRO A 596 31.13 -25.86 -3.71
CA PRO A 596 29.85 -25.49 -3.09
C PRO A 596 28.88 -24.72 -4.00
N LEU A 597 29.28 -24.30 -5.21
CA LEU A 597 28.35 -23.78 -6.21
C LEU A 597 27.18 -24.74 -6.52
N ALA A 598 27.34 -26.05 -6.35
CA ALA A 598 26.22 -27.00 -6.43
C ALA A 598 25.16 -26.77 -5.32
N MET A 599 25.59 -26.43 -4.10
CA MET A 599 24.71 -26.04 -2.99
C MET A 599 24.00 -24.73 -3.28
N ILE A 600 24.74 -23.75 -3.80
CA ILE A 600 24.23 -22.41 -4.09
C ILE A 600 23.16 -22.45 -5.19
N ARG A 601 23.36 -23.28 -6.24
CA ARG A 601 22.31 -23.59 -7.24
C ARG A 601 21.11 -24.33 -6.63
N GLY A 602 21.35 -25.18 -5.64
CA GLY A 602 20.30 -25.86 -4.87
C GLY A 602 19.40 -24.87 -4.12
N ALA A 603 20.01 -23.98 -3.34
CA ALA A 603 19.34 -22.93 -2.57
C ALA A 603 18.61 -21.93 -3.48
N GLU A 604 19.23 -21.50 -4.59
CA GLU A 604 18.60 -20.62 -5.59
C GLU A 604 17.26 -21.16 -6.09
N ARG A 605 17.21 -22.46 -6.41
CA ARG A 605 15.97 -23.09 -6.89
C ARG A 605 14.88 -23.18 -5.82
N TRP A 606 15.24 -23.31 -4.55
CA TRP A 606 14.28 -23.34 -3.44
C TRP A 606 13.75 -21.92 -3.16
N LEU A 607 14.66 -20.97 -2.93
CA LEU A 607 14.34 -19.57 -2.62
C LEU A 607 13.48 -18.90 -3.71
N ARG A 608 13.72 -19.21 -4.99
CA ARG A 608 12.92 -18.67 -6.12
C ARG A 608 11.45 -19.12 -6.12
N VAL A 609 11.10 -20.23 -5.47
CA VAL A 609 9.72 -20.74 -5.40
C VAL A 609 8.97 -20.21 -4.18
N TYR A 610 9.68 -19.69 -3.18
CA TYR A 610 9.08 -19.23 -1.93
C TYR A 610 8.20 -17.95 -2.16
N PRO A 611 6.90 -17.97 -1.84
CA PRO A 611 5.93 -17.11 -2.54
C PRO A 611 5.65 -15.74 -1.92
N TYR A 612 6.22 -15.37 -0.76
CA TYR A 612 5.74 -14.20 0.01
C TYR A 612 6.51 -12.89 -0.20
N TRP A 613 7.77 -12.88 -0.66
CA TRP A 613 8.49 -11.66 -1.12
C TRP A 613 8.59 -10.47 -0.12
N CYS A 614 8.61 -10.71 1.18
CA CYS A 614 8.98 -9.64 2.14
C CYS A 614 10.48 -9.26 2.00
N THR A 615 10.90 -8.13 2.57
CA THR A 615 12.26 -7.58 2.38
C THR A 615 13.37 -8.51 2.86
N GLU A 616 13.14 -9.27 3.94
CA GLU A 616 14.06 -10.35 4.36
C GLU A 616 14.23 -11.38 3.24
N GLN A 617 13.12 -11.83 2.66
CA GLN A 617 13.08 -12.94 1.71
C GLN A 617 13.68 -12.55 0.37
N ILE A 618 13.46 -11.30 -0.06
CA ILE A 618 14.12 -10.69 -1.22
C ILE A 618 15.64 -10.62 -1.01
N ALA A 619 16.10 -10.26 0.20
CA ALA A 619 17.53 -10.24 0.53
C ALA A 619 18.14 -11.65 0.58
N SER A 620 17.49 -12.60 1.27
CA SER A 620 17.90 -14.01 1.32
C SER A 620 17.92 -14.68 -0.06
N ALA A 621 16.98 -14.35 -0.94
CA ALA A 621 16.97 -14.81 -2.34
C ALA A 621 18.08 -14.18 -3.19
N ALA A 622 18.61 -13.01 -2.81
CA ALA A 622 19.66 -12.33 -3.55
C ALA A 622 21.07 -12.90 -3.31
N GLU A 623 21.36 -13.40 -2.10
CA GLU A 623 22.65 -14.00 -1.75
C GLU A 623 23.12 -15.09 -2.76
N PRO A 624 22.30 -16.10 -3.14
CA PRO A 624 22.71 -17.05 -4.17
C PRO A 624 22.85 -16.42 -5.56
N LEU A 625 22.02 -15.43 -5.90
CA LEU A 625 22.12 -14.77 -7.20
C LEU A 625 23.43 -13.97 -7.31
N ILE A 626 23.84 -13.26 -6.24
CA ILE A 626 25.14 -12.56 -6.16
C ILE A 626 26.28 -13.57 -6.28
N ALA A 627 26.22 -14.69 -5.56
CA ALA A 627 27.24 -15.72 -5.57
C ALA A 627 27.39 -16.38 -6.96
N LEU A 628 26.28 -16.67 -7.65
CA LEU A 628 26.28 -17.22 -9.00
C LEU A 628 26.76 -16.19 -10.04
N TYR A 629 26.33 -14.93 -9.94
CA TYR A 629 26.74 -13.86 -10.84
C TYR A 629 28.24 -13.56 -10.73
N ARG A 630 28.77 -13.43 -9.51
CA ARG A 630 30.24 -13.31 -9.27
C ARG A 630 31.03 -14.54 -9.72
N SER A 631 30.39 -15.71 -9.81
CA SER A 631 31.00 -16.95 -10.29
C SER A 631 30.95 -17.12 -11.82
N ALA A 632 30.62 -16.06 -12.58
CA ALA A 632 30.67 -16.05 -14.04
C ALA A 632 31.98 -16.62 -14.65
N PRO A 633 33.19 -16.39 -14.08
CA PRO A 633 34.42 -17.02 -14.60
C PRO A 633 34.46 -18.55 -14.46
N LEU A 634 33.71 -19.12 -13.52
CA LEU A 634 33.63 -20.58 -13.27
C LEU A 634 32.42 -21.25 -13.93
N LEU A 635 31.41 -20.45 -14.34
CA LEU A 635 30.13 -20.91 -14.89
C LEU A 635 29.94 -20.55 -16.38
N GLY A 636 30.82 -19.71 -16.93
CA GLY A 636 30.64 -19.04 -18.22
C GLY A 636 29.76 -17.80 -18.08
N ALA A 637 30.28 -16.62 -18.47
CA ALA A 637 29.56 -15.35 -18.41
C ALA A 637 28.27 -15.38 -19.25
N ASP A 638 28.34 -15.97 -20.45
CA ASP A 638 27.21 -16.14 -21.36
C ASP A 638 26.31 -17.35 -21.04
N SER A 639 26.47 -17.96 -19.87
CA SER A 639 25.50 -18.96 -19.42
C SER A 639 24.15 -18.31 -19.13
N ALA A 640 23.06 -18.98 -19.52
CA ALA A 640 21.70 -18.53 -19.23
C ALA A 640 21.43 -18.40 -17.72
N LEU A 641 22.21 -19.09 -16.88
CA LEU A 641 22.17 -18.97 -15.42
C LEU A 641 22.71 -17.61 -14.94
N VAL A 642 23.87 -17.18 -15.44
CA VAL A 642 24.49 -15.90 -15.08
C VAL A 642 23.67 -14.72 -15.61
N ARG A 643 23.18 -14.78 -16.86
CA ARG A 643 22.27 -13.75 -17.40
C ARG A 643 20.97 -13.63 -16.60
N ARG A 644 20.36 -14.77 -16.22
CA ARG A 644 19.15 -14.74 -15.37
C ARG A 644 19.45 -14.15 -13.99
N ALA A 645 20.53 -14.60 -13.34
CA ALA A 645 20.91 -14.10 -12.01
C ALA A 645 21.14 -12.59 -11.99
N ARG A 646 21.74 -12.02 -13.06
CA ARG A 646 21.85 -10.57 -13.24
C ARG A 646 20.48 -9.88 -13.33
N ALA A 647 19.58 -10.35 -14.20
CA ALA A 647 18.26 -9.75 -14.38
C ALA A 647 17.35 -9.88 -13.13
N ASP A 648 17.51 -10.96 -12.36
CA ASP A 648 16.86 -11.10 -11.05
C ASP A 648 17.46 -10.12 -10.02
N LEU A 649 18.77 -9.91 -10.01
CA LEU A 649 19.41 -8.92 -9.13
C LEU A 649 19.04 -7.47 -9.47
N GLU A 650 18.89 -7.13 -10.75
CA GLU A 650 18.40 -5.81 -11.17
C GLU A 650 16.97 -5.57 -10.65
N ARG A 651 16.10 -6.60 -10.66
CA ARG A 651 14.79 -6.58 -10.00
C ARG A 651 14.87 -6.45 -8.47
N VAL A 652 15.79 -7.17 -7.81
CA VAL A 652 16.04 -7.08 -6.35
C VAL A 652 16.45 -5.66 -5.97
N VAL A 653 17.50 -5.11 -6.59
CA VAL A 653 18.04 -3.78 -6.31
C VAL A 653 16.96 -2.71 -6.47
N ALA A 654 16.21 -2.75 -7.57
CA ALA A 654 15.12 -1.82 -7.80
C ALA A 654 13.99 -1.96 -6.75
N THR A 655 13.69 -3.16 -6.29
CA THR A 655 12.61 -3.41 -5.31
C THR A 655 13.01 -3.00 -3.89
N LEU A 656 14.21 -3.35 -3.44
CA LEU A 656 14.75 -2.89 -2.16
C LEU A 656 14.87 -1.35 -2.11
N SER A 657 15.31 -0.74 -3.22
CA SER A 657 15.36 0.73 -3.35
C SER A 657 13.97 1.36 -3.27
N ARG A 658 12.95 0.79 -3.93
CA ARG A 658 11.54 1.25 -3.83
C ARG A 658 10.92 1.02 -2.45
N ARG A 659 11.48 0.15 -1.61
CA ARG A 659 11.08 -0.03 -0.20
C ARG A 659 11.83 0.88 0.78
N GLN A 660 12.73 1.75 0.30
CA GLN A 660 13.40 2.71 1.17
C GLN A 660 12.43 3.84 1.62
N ARG A 661 12.18 3.88 2.92
CA ARG A 661 11.34 4.88 3.61
C ARG A 661 11.93 6.29 3.52
N ALA A 662 11.15 7.29 3.92
CA ALA A 662 11.57 8.69 3.95
C ALA A 662 12.80 8.96 4.85
N ASP A 663 12.96 8.21 5.96
CA ASP A 663 14.09 8.33 6.91
C ASP A 663 15.37 7.61 6.47
N GLY A 664 15.31 6.75 5.45
CA GLY A 664 16.45 6.02 4.88
C GLY A 664 16.50 4.51 5.20
N GLY A 665 15.72 4.04 6.17
CA GLY A 665 15.55 2.59 6.42
C GLY A 665 14.72 1.91 5.32
N ILE A 666 14.80 0.58 5.22
CA ILE A 666 14.08 -0.23 4.20
C ILE A 666 12.94 -0.98 4.89
N GLY A 667 11.69 -0.70 4.50
CA GLY A 667 10.50 -1.32 5.10
C GLY A 667 10.32 -2.80 4.75
N LEU A 668 9.58 -3.56 5.57
CA LEU A 668 9.40 -5.01 5.35
C LEU A 668 8.59 -5.33 4.09
N TRP A 669 7.50 -4.60 3.85
CA TRP A 669 6.59 -4.78 2.72
C TRP A 669 6.57 -3.58 1.76
N SER A 670 6.73 -2.35 2.26
CA SER A 670 6.69 -1.11 1.46
C SER A 670 7.54 0.03 2.04
N ALA A 671 7.69 1.15 1.33
CA ALA A 671 8.34 2.37 1.86
C ALA A 671 7.48 3.17 2.86
N ALA A 672 6.23 2.77 3.10
CA ALA A 672 5.38 3.30 4.18
C ALA A 672 5.40 2.41 5.44
N ASP A 673 5.92 1.19 5.32
CA ASP A 673 5.85 0.11 6.31
C ASP A 673 6.97 0.17 7.35
N TRP A 674 6.84 -0.62 8.42
CA TRP A 674 7.76 -0.70 9.55
C TRP A 674 9.16 -1.21 9.18
N THR A 675 10.16 -0.88 9.99
CA THR A 675 11.55 -1.34 9.77
C THR A 675 12.38 -1.29 11.05
N THR A 676 13.43 -2.10 11.09
CA THR A 676 14.44 -2.12 12.15
C THR A 676 15.84 -1.92 11.57
N PRO A 677 16.82 -1.48 12.38
CA PRO A 677 18.22 -1.43 11.97
C PRO A 677 18.74 -2.78 11.48
N TRP A 678 18.35 -3.90 12.11
CA TRP A 678 18.66 -5.26 11.66
C TRP A 678 18.18 -5.52 10.24
N LEU A 679 16.89 -5.29 9.95
CA LEU A 679 16.29 -5.54 8.63
C LEU A 679 16.87 -4.62 7.55
N SER A 680 16.99 -3.33 7.88
CA SER A 680 17.57 -2.32 6.99
C SER A 680 19.04 -2.61 6.66
N SER A 681 19.82 -3.10 7.62
CA SER A 681 21.21 -3.50 7.41
C SER A 681 21.34 -4.80 6.61
N TYR A 682 20.42 -5.75 6.79
CA TYR A 682 20.43 -7.02 6.04
C TYR A 682 20.13 -6.78 4.55
N ALA A 683 19.06 -6.05 4.23
CA ALA A 683 18.78 -5.61 2.86
C ALA A 683 19.87 -4.66 2.32
N GLY A 684 20.45 -3.82 3.19
CA GLY A 684 21.58 -2.95 2.85
C GLY A 684 22.83 -3.71 2.45
N ALA A 685 23.17 -4.81 3.11
CA ALA A 685 24.30 -5.66 2.76
C ALA A 685 24.16 -6.19 1.34
N VAL A 686 22.98 -6.70 0.97
CA VAL A 686 22.67 -7.13 -0.41
C VAL A 686 22.87 -6.01 -1.43
N LEU A 687 22.46 -4.78 -1.14
CA LEU A 687 22.70 -3.63 -2.02
C LEU A 687 24.19 -3.28 -2.16
N LEU A 688 24.98 -3.37 -1.09
CA LEU A 688 26.44 -3.18 -1.15
C LEU A 688 27.14 -4.30 -1.93
N GLU A 689 26.75 -5.55 -1.71
CA GLU A 689 27.32 -6.71 -2.41
C GLU A 689 26.93 -6.71 -3.90
N ALA A 690 25.72 -6.26 -4.26
CA ALA A 690 25.31 -6.03 -5.65
C ALA A 690 26.16 -4.92 -6.31
N ARG A 691 26.35 -3.77 -5.64
CA ARG A 691 27.24 -2.70 -6.15
C ARG A 691 28.67 -3.21 -6.35
N ALA A 692 29.20 -3.96 -5.39
CA ALA A 692 30.53 -4.59 -5.46
C ALA A 692 30.61 -5.77 -6.47
N ALA A 693 29.49 -6.23 -7.02
CA ALA A 693 29.44 -7.14 -8.16
C ALA A 693 29.31 -6.43 -9.52
N GLY A 694 29.25 -5.08 -9.54
CA GLY A 694 29.13 -4.28 -10.77
C GLY A 694 27.70 -3.97 -11.21
N LEU A 695 26.68 -4.22 -10.37
CA LEU A 695 25.31 -3.80 -10.65
C LEU A 695 25.10 -2.32 -10.29
N PRO A 696 24.30 -1.56 -11.06
CA PRO A 696 24.01 -0.17 -10.76
C PRO A 696 23.13 -0.05 -9.50
N VAL A 697 23.67 0.57 -8.45
CA VAL A 697 22.98 0.86 -7.19
C VAL A 697 23.17 2.34 -6.87
N SER A 698 22.09 3.06 -6.60
CA SER A 698 22.17 4.50 -6.34
C SER A 698 22.91 4.82 -5.04
N ASP A 699 23.93 5.67 -5.13
CA ASP A 699 24.62 6.19 -3.95
C ASP A 699 23.69 7.03 -3.06
N SER A 700 22.61 7.63 -3.59
CA SER A 700 21.62 8.31 -2.75
C SER A 700 20.82 7.34 -1.87
N VAL A 701 20.59 6.11 -2.34
CA VAL A 701 19.94 5.04 -1.53
C VAL A 701 20.89 4.59 -0.43
N LEU A 702 22.16 4.32 -0.77
CA LEU A 702 23.17 3.87 0.19
C LEU A 702 23.51 4.94 1.23
N ALA A 703 23.67 6.21 0.83
CA ALA A 703 23.94 7.32 1.75
C ALA A 703 22.77 7.58 2.71
N ARG A 704 21.51 7.53 2.23
CA ARG A 704 20.33 7.66 3.09
C ARG A 704 20.22 6.51 4.09
N LEU A 705 20.57 5.29 3.69
CA LEU A 705 20.59 4.12 4.57
C LEU A 705 21.72 4.21 5.61
N GLY A 706 22.93 4.63 5.21
CA GLY A 706 24.02 4.94 6.14
C GLY A 706 23.61 5.97 7.19
N GLY A 707 23.02 7.09 6.77
CA GLY A 707 22.53 8.13 7.68
C GLY A 707 21.39 7.67 8.61
N TYR A 708 20.51 6.77 8.16
CA TYR A 708 19.51 6.12 9.04
C TYR A 708 20.18 5.29 10.14
N LEU A 709 21.15 4.46 9.78
CA LEU A 709 21.84 3.58 10.72
C LEU A 709 22.77 4.34 11.68
N GLN A 710 23.41 5.43 11.22
CA GLN A 710 24.18 6.34 12.08
C GLN A 710 23.29 7.01 13.14
N ARG A 711 22.14 7.58 12.76
CA ARG A 711 21.17 8.12 13.73
C ARG A 711 20.68 7.05 14.71
N SER A 712 20.41 5.84 14.21
CA SER A 712 20.00 4.72 15.08
C SER A 712 21.08 4.29 16.09
N LEU A 713 22.37 4.55 15.83
CA LEU A 713 23.46 4.28 16.77
C LEU A 713 23.65 5.42 17.79
N ALA A 714 23.49 6.67 17.35
CA ALA A 714 23.76 7.87 18.16
C ALA A 714 22.57 8.30 19.03
N GLU A 715 21.36 8.34 18.47
CA GLU A 715 20.17 8.94 19.08
C GLU A 715 19.31 7.91 19.84
N GLY A 716 19.49 6.61 19.56
CA GLY A 716 18.61 5.55 20.09
C GLY A 716 17.13 5.71 19.67
N GLY A 717 16.90 6.38 18.52
CA GLY A 717 15.58 6.88 18.10
C GLY A 717 14.48 5.82 17.96
N PRO A 718 13.21 6.26 17.92
CA PRO A 718 12.04 5.38 18.02
C PRO A 718 11.98 4.36 16.88
N VAL A 719 12.28 3.10 17.20
CA VAL A 719 12.19 2.00 16.25
C VAL A 719 10.73 1.69 15.93
N GLN A 720 10.32 1.91 14.69
CA GLN A 720 9.01 1.51 14.21
C GLN A 720 9.01 0.02 13.91
N ALA A 721 8.67 -0.77 14.93
CA ALA A 721 8.39 -2.20 14.84
C ALA A 721 7.00 -2.50 15.45
N PRO A 722 6.20 -3.41 14.88
CA PRO A 722 4.83 -3.69 15.33
C PRO A 722 4.78 -4.32 16.72
N VAL A 723 5.89 -4.88 17.19
CA VAL A 723 5.98 -5.61 18.46
C VAL A 723 6.94 -4.90 19.42
N VAL A 724 6.47 -3.77 19.98
CA VAL A 724 7.25 -2.88 20.88
C VAL A 724 7.90 -3.64 22.04
N HIS A 725 7.27 -4.67 22.58
CA HIS A 725 7.81 -5.39 23.74
C HIS A 725 9.10 -6.17 23.44
N TRP A 726 9.39 -6.52 22.18
CA TRP A 726 10.69 -7.11 21.79
C TRP A 726 11.85 -6.21 22.22
N TYR A 727 11.68 -4.90 22.08
CA TYR A 727 12.66 -3.87 22.43
C TYR A 727 12.83 -3.66 23.94
N ARG A 728 12.06 -4.35 24.80
CA ARG A 728 12.38 -4.45 26.23
C ARG A 728 13.62 -5.31 26.48
N ARG A 729 13.86 -6.34 25.67
CA ARG A 729 15.07 -7.19 25.78
C ARG A 729 16.31 -6.45 25.28
N SER A 730 17.42 -6.57 26.01
CA SER A 730 18.70 -5.95 25.64
C SER A 730 19.34 -6.60 24.41
N ASP A 731 19.19 -7.91 24.23
CA ASP A 731 19.77 -8.66 23.12
C ASP A 731 19.21 -8.26 21.76
N VAL A 732 17.93 -7.88 21.65
CA VAL A 732 17.34 -7.29 20.43
C VAL A 732 18.03 -5.96 20.10
N ARG A 733 18.05 -5.02 21.07
CA ARG A 733 18.66 -3.69 20.89
C ARG A 733 20.15 -3.76 20.54
N LEU A 734 20.90 -4.70 21.13
CA LEU A 734 22.32 -4.90 20.87
C LEU A 734 22.59 -5.49 19.47
N SER A 735 21.70 -6.37 18.98
CA SER A 735 21.81 -6.93 17.62
C SER A 735 21.53 -5.88 16.55
N ASP A 736 20.51 -5.03 16.74
CA ASP A 736 20.25 -3.89 15.86
C ASP A 736 21.48 -2.97 15.73
N ARG A 737 22.17 -2.67 16.85
CA ARG A 737 23.43 -1.89 16.84
C ARG A 737 24.56 -2.61 16.09
N ILE A 738 24.70 -3.94 16.26
CA ILE A 738 25.75 -4.72 15.59
C ILE A 738 25.50 -4.89 14.09
N MET A 739 24.24 -4.99 13.67
CA MET A 739 23.86 -4.98 12.26
C MET A 739 24.15 -3.62 11.62
N ALA A 740 23.80 -2.52 12.29
CA ALA A 740 24.13 -1.17 11.85
C ALA A 740 25.64 -0.96 11.71
N VAL A 741 26.43 -1.37 12.72
CA VAL A 741 27.90 -1.30 12.71
C VAL A 741 28.52 -2.17 11.62
N ASP A 742 28.00 -3.39 11.36
CA ASP A 742 28.45 -4.22 10.24
C ASP A 742 28.20 -3.55 8.89
N TYR A 743 26.98 -3.06 8.64
CA TYR A 743 26.65 -2.37 7.40
C TYR A 743 27.52 -1.12 7.20
N LEU A 744 27.67 -0.28 8.23
CA LEU A 744 28.48 0.94 8.15
C LEU A 744 29.95 0.61 7.89
N SER A 745 30.49 -0.44 8.51
CA SER A 745 31.82 -0.97 8.21
C SER A 745 31.95 -1.50 6.78
N ARG A 746 30.92 -2.17 6.22
CA ARG A 746 30.89 -2.57 4.79
C ARG A 746 30.79 -1.38 3.83
N ALA A 747 30.10 -0.31 4.25
CA ALA A 747 29.92 0.91 3.47
C ALA A 747 31.14 1.85 3.48
N GLY A 748 32.16 1.57 4.32
CA GLY A 748 33.29 2.48 4.57
C GLY A 748 33.00 3.60 5.57
N LEU A 749 31.79 3.66 6.12
CA LEU A 749 31.29 4.69 7.05
C LEU A 749 31.49 4.29 8.53
N ARG A 750 32.64 3.70 8.83
CA ARG A 750 32.90 2.92 10.05
C ARG A 750 32.86 3.75 11.34
N ASP A 751 31.91 3.44 12.22
CA ASP A 751 31.79 4.03 13.56
C ASP A 751 32.65 3.29 14.61
N ARG A 752 33.82 3.86 14.92
CA ARG A 752 34.74 3.35 15.96
C ARG A 752 34.20 3.51 17.37
N ALA A 753 33.35 4.51 17.65
CA ALA A 753 32.80 4.72 18.98
C ALA A 753 31.75 3.65 19.30
N ALA A 754 30.86 3.35 18.34
CA ALA A 754 29.92 2.25 18.45
C ALA A 754 30.61 0.87 18.55
N GLU A 755 31.67 0.63 17.77
CA GLU A 755 32.48 -0.60 17.89
C GLU A 755 33.10 -0.76 19.29
N ASN A 756 33.70 0.30 19.83
CA ASN A 756 34.33 0.28 21.16
C ASN A 756 33.31 0.10 22.29
N GLU A 757 32.12 0.71 22.17
CA GLU A 757 31.02 0.52 23.12
C GLU A 757 30.47 -0.92 23.07
N LEU A 758 30.32 -1.49 21.87
CA LEU A 758 29.90 -2.90 21.70
C LEU A 758 30.96 -3.88 22.21
N LEU A 759 32.26 -3.55 22.10
CA LEU A 759 33.35 -4.28 22.75
C LEU A 759 33.25 -4.19 24.29
N ARG A 760 32.97 -3.01 24.85
CA ARG A 760 32.82 -2.81 26.30
C ARG A 760 31.66 -3.64 26.87
N VAL A 761 30.57 -3.81 26.13
CA VAL A 761 29.42 -4.66 26.53
C VAL A 761 29.46 -6.07 25.92
N ALA A 762 30.59 -6.54 25.40
CA ALA A 762 30.69 -7.79 24.64
C ALA A 762 30.13 -9.03 25.38
N ALA A 763 30.22 -9.06 26.72
CA ALA A 763 29.65 -10.11 27.55
C ALA A 763 28.11 -10.18 27.53
N GLN A 764 27.43 -9.03 27.30
CA GLN A 764 25.97 -8.93 27.20
C GLN A 764 25.45 -9.30 25.80
N LEU A 765 26.32 -9.36 24.79
CA LEU A 765 25.95 -9.75 23.43
C LEU A 765 25.56 -11.23 23.39
N ALA A 766 24.53 -11.55 22.61
CA ALA A 766 24.21 -12.94 22.28
C ALA A 766 25.37 -13.59 21.51
N TRP A 767 25.38 -14.92 21.45
CA TRP A 767 26.48 -15.67 20.84
C TRP A 767 26.72 -15.28 19.38
N GLU A 768 25.66 -15.19 18.56
CA GLU A 768 25.80 -14.81 17.14
C GLU A 768 26.29 -13.36 16.96
N ASP A 769 25.85 -12.45 17.83
CA ASP A 769 26.23 -11.03 17.78
C ASP A 769 27.71 -10.82 18.14
N ARG A 770 28.23 -11.57 19.11
CA ARG A 770 29.64 -11.50 19.51
C ARG A 770 30.58 -12.00 18.43
N VAL A 771 30.18 -13.08 17.73
CA VAL A 771 30.86 -13.61 16.54
C VAL A 771 30.78 -12.60 15.38
N ARG A 772 29.63 -11.94 15.21
CA ARG A 772 29.42 -10.92 14.17
C ARG A 772 30.27 -9.67 14.41
N LEU A 773 30.36 -9.18 15.64
CA LEU A 773 31.27 -8.10 16.04
C LEU A 773 32.73 -8.45 15.75
N ALA A 774 33.15 -9.69 16.03
CA ALA A 774 34.50 -10.14 15.70
C ALA A 774 34.79 -10.08 14.19
N HIS A 775 33.84 -10.46 13.32
CA HIS A 775 33.98 -10.31 11.88
C HIS A 775 34.13 -8.83 11.46
N VAL A 776 33.35 -7.91 12.06
CA VAL A 776 33.49 -6.47 11.78
C VAL A 776 34.88 -5.96 12.15
N LEU A 777 35.38 -6.32 13.33
CA LEU A 777 36.70 -5.91 13.80
C LEU A 777 37.84 -6.49 12.93
N ALA A 778 37.72 -7.75 12.51
CA ALA A 778 38.68 -8.43 11.64
C ALA A 778 38.81 -7.76 10.26
N ARG A 779 37.68 -7.53 9.58
CA ARG A 779 37.63 -6.71 8.34
C ARG A 779 38.14 -5.29 8.57
N GLY A 780 37.94 -4.77 9.78
CA GLY A 780 38.47 -3.51 10.24
C GLY A 780 39.96 -3.51 10.64
N GLY A 781 40.71 -4.58 10.40
CA GLY A 781 42.14 -4.69 10.73
C GLY A 781 42.47 -4.98 12.20
N ASP A 782 41.49 -5.03 13.11
CA ASP A 782 41.69 -5.45 14.50
C ASP A 782 41.46 -6.97 14.64
N ALA A 783 42.37 -7.72 14.03
CA ALA A 783 42.39 -9.18 14.13
C ALA A 783 42.66 -9.68 15.57
N ALA A 784 43.28 -8.87 16.42
CA ALA A 784 43.60 -9.22 17.80
C ALA A 784 42.34 -9.24 18.69
N SER A 785 41.55 -8.16 18.68
CA SER A 785 40.24 -8.14 19.36
C SER A 785 39.28 -9.16 18.75
N ALA A 786 39.29 -9.33 17.43
CA ALA A 786 38.47 -10.33 16.77
C ALA A 786 38.80 -11.76 17.24
N ARG A 787 40.08 -12.15 17.28
CA ARG A 787 40.51 -13.47 17.76
C ARG A 787 40.12 -13.69 19.22
N ARG A 788 40.28 -12.68 20.08
CA ARG A 788 39.84 -12.68 21.49
C ARG A 788 38.32 -12.87 21.65
N LEU A 789 37.50 -12.28 20.78
CA LEU A 789 36.05 -12.49 20.78
C LEU A 789 35.63 -13.87 20.25
N LEU A 790 36.37 -14.44 19.29
CA LEU A 790 36.09 -15.77 18.73
C LEU A 790 36.60 -16.93 19.61
N GLN A 791 37.61 -16.72 20.45
CA GLN A 791 38.22 -17.79 21.24
C GLN A 791 37.21 -18.60 22.09
N PRO A 792 36.23 -17.98 22.79
CA PRO A 792 35.17 -18.72 23.49
C PRO A 792 34.15 -19.37 22.54
N ALA A 793 33.93 -18.82 21.35
CA ALA A 793 33.02 -19.39 20.36
C ALA A 793 33.61 -20.65 19.72
N TRP A 794 34.91 -20.64 19.37
CA TRP A 794 35.64 -21.81 18.88
C TRP A 794 35.73 -22.91 19.95
N ALA A 795 36.06 -22.56 21.20
CA ALA A 795 36.11 -23.52 22.31
C ALA A 795 34.73 -24.13 22.65
N GLY A 796 33.64 -23.45 22.31
CA GLY A 796 32.27 -23.93 22.47
C GLY A 796 31.75 -24.85 21.36
N VAL A 797 32.48 -25.00 20.25
CA VAL A 797 32.10 -25.92 19.15
C VAL A 797 32.58 -27.33 19.44
N LYS A 798 31.66 -28.30 19.40
CA LYS A 798 32.00 -29.72 19.41
C LYS A 798 32.12 -30.22 17.98
N VAL A 799 33.16 -31.01 17.68
CA VAL A 799 33.29 -31.67 16.37
C VAL A 799 32.80 -33.11 16.48
N GLU A 800 31.70 -33.42 15.81
CA GLU A 800 31.05 -34.74 15.83
C GLU A 800 31.24 -35.41 14.46
N GLY A 801 32.26 -36.28 14.39
CA GLY A 801 32.72 -36.90 13.15
C GLY A 801 33.35 -35.86 12.21
N ARG A 802 32.56 -35.36 11.25
CA ARG A 802 32.96 -34.30 10.31
C ARG A 802 32.21 -32.98 10.48
N ARG A 803 31.26 -32.88 11.41
CA ARG A 803 30.43 -31.68 11.61
C ARG A 803 30.84 -30.85 12.81
N ALA A 804 30.65 -29.53 12.72
CA ALA A 804 30.58 -28.64 13.88
C ALA A 804 29.17 -28.62 14.48
N THR A 805 29.06 -28.94 15.77
CA THR A 805 27.85 -28.80 16.60
C THR A 805 28.05 -27.61 17.54
N LEU A 806 27.19 -26.59 17.40
CA LEU A 806 27.19 -25.37 18.21
C LEU A 806 26.39 -25.56 19.53
N PRO A 807 26.59 -24.70 20.56
CA PRO A 807 25.79 -24.72 21.77
C PRO A 807 24.28 -24.55 21.51
N ALA A 808 23.44 -25.12 22.39
CA ALA A 808 21.98 -25.09 22.19
C ALA A 808 21.36 -23.68 22.33
N ALA A 809 21.93 -22.82 23.21
CA ALA A 809 21.44 -21.48 23.50
C ALA A 809 21.90 -20.41 22.49
N THR A 810 21.98 -20.77 21.22
CA THR A 810 22.60 -19.95 20.15
C THR A 810 21.59 -19.30 19.17
N PRO A 811 20.48 -19.96 18.76
CA PRO A 811 19.43 -19.31 17.96
C PRO A 811 18.62 -18.26 18.72
N ARG A 812 17.97 -17.35 17.99
CA ARG A 812 16.94 -16.41 18.51
C ARG A 812 15.55 -16.93 18.16
N ASP A 813 14.68 -17.13 19.15
CA ASP A 813 13.42 -17.86 18.96
C ASP A 813 12.34 -17.15 18.11
N PHE A 814 12.41 -15.82 17.98
CA PHE A 814 11.34 -15.02 17.35
C PHE A 814 11.80 -13.98 16.32
N TYR A 815 12.96 -13.33 16.52
CA TYR A 815 13.38 -12.18 15.71
C TYR A 815 14.17 -12.65 14.48
N PHE A 816 13.45 -12.82 13.36
CA PHE A 816 13.98 -13.44 12.13
C PHE A 816 14.73 -14.73 12.46
N LEU A 817 14.03 -15.69 13.09
CA LEU A 817 14.62 -16.95 13.57
C LEU A 817 15.46 -17.61 12.49
N SER A 818 16.64 -18.08 12.85
CA SER A 818 17.50 -18.92 12.02
C SER A 818 18.31 -19.86 12.90
N ARG A 819 18.46 -21.09 12.43
CA ARG A 819 19.26 -22.13 13.08
C ARG A 819 20.66 -22.23 12.47
N MET A 820 20.82 -21.81 11.21
CA MET A 820 22.09 -21.87 10.46
C MET A 820 22.89 -20.56 10.46
N ARG A 821 22.23 -19.39 10.59
CA ARG A 821 22.88 -18.07 10.63
C ARG A 821 24.05 -17.96 11.63
N PRO A 822 23.97 -18.51 12.86
CA PRO A 822 25.11 -18.47 13.78
C PRO A 822 26.32 -19.27 13.28
N THR A 823 26.09 -20.44 12.68
CA THR A 823 27.13 -21.26 12.03
C THR A 823 27.74 -20.54 10.83
N ALA A 824 26.91 -19.87 10.03
CA ALA A 824 27.34 -19.06 8.89
C ALA A 824 28.20 -17.85 9.32
N TRP A 825 27.80 -17.12 10.36
CA TRP A 825 28.62 -16.05 10.93
C TRP A 825 29.92 -16.56 11.53
N LEU A 826 29.94 -17.74 12.19
CA LEU A 826 31.18 -18.31 12.70
C LEU A 826 32.13 -18.74 11.58
N LEU A 827 31.62 -19.31 10.47
CA LEU A 827 32.44 -19.61 9.30
C LEU A 827 33.05 -18.33 8.71
N GLY A 828 32.23 -17.30 8.44
CA GLY A 828 32.71 -16.02 7.90
C GLY A 828 33.73 -15.32 8.82
N ALA A 829 33.45 -15.24 10.12
CA ALA A 829 34.36 -14.65 11.10
C ALA A 829 35.68 -15.45 11.21
N THR A 830 35.63 -16.78 11.15
CA THR A 830 36.82 -17.63 11.15
C THR A 830 37.64 -17.41 9.87
N LEU A 831 37.00 -17.38 8.69
CA LEU A 831 37.66 -17.08 7.41
C LEU A 831 38.23 -15.65 7.32
N ALA A 832 37.83 -14.74 8.21
CA ALA A 832 38.36 -13.38 8.31
C ALA A 832 39.53 -13.25 9.32
N VAL A 833 39.65 -14.15 10.31
CA VAL A 833 40.66 -14.07 11.40
C VAL A 833 41.73 -15.16 11.29
N ASP A 834 41.35 -16.34 10.83
CA ASP A 834 42.18 -17.55 10.76
C ASP A 834 41.67 -18.50 9.66
N PRO A 835 42.01 -18.26 8.38
CA PRO A 835 41.52 -19.06 7.26
C PRO A 835 41.96 -20.54 7.30
N ALA A 836 42.99 -20.87 8.08
CA ALA A 836 43.52 -22.22 8.24
C ALA A 836 42.97 -22.95 9.48
N HIS A 837 42.09 -22.32 10.25
CA HIS A 837 41.60 -22.85 11.53
C HIS A 837 40.90 -24.22 11.34
N PRO A 838 41.18 -25.25 12.17
CA PRO A 838 40.64 -26.59 11.99
C PRO A 838 39.11 -26.71 11.91
N LEU A 839 38.37 -25.74 12.47
CA LEU A 839 36.90 -25.72 12.39
C LEU A 839 36.34 -25.30 11.01
N VAL A 840 37.13 -24.75 10.08
CA VAL A 840 36.62 -24.30 8.76
C VAL A 840 35.97 -25.46 8.01
N GLY A 841 36.63 -26.63 7.96
CA GLY A 841 36.07 -27.84 7.35
C GLY A 841 34.75 -28.28 8.01
N PRO A 842 34.73 -28.55 9.32
CA PRO A 842 33.51 -28.93 10.05
C PRO A 842 32.36 -27.93 10.01
N LEU A 843 32.63 -26.63 9.91
CA LEU A 843 31.61 -25.59 9.73
C LEU A 843 31.01 -25.62 8.31
N VAL A 844 31.84 -25.80 7.28
CA VAL A 844 31.39 -25.99 5.90
C VAL A 844 30.55 -27.27 5.78
N GLU A 845 31.01 -28.38 6.36
CA GLU A 845 30.25 -29.65 6.39
C GLU A 845 28.89 -29.49 7.07
N THR A 846 28.79 -28.77 8.20
CA THR A 846 27.51 -28.48 8.87
C THR A 846 26.58 -27.59 8.02
N LEU A 847 27.10 -26.60 7.29
CA LEU A 847 26.28 -25.74 6.40
C LEU A 847 25.89 -26.44 5.10
N ILE A 848 26.60 -27.49 4.71
CA ILE A 848 26.33 -28.25 3.49
C ILE A 848 25.41 -29.44 3.75
N GLN A 849 25.48 -30.06 4.94
CA GLN A 849 24.69 -31.25 5.25
C GLN A 849 23.23 -30.93 5.60
N GLN A 850 22.36 -30.90 4.59
CA GLN A 850 20.91 -30.97 4.78
C GLN A 850 20.44 -32.43 4.79
N GLY A 851 19.52 -32.78 5.70
CA GLY A 851 18.78 -34.04 5.66
C GLY A 851 19.52 -35.28 6.19
N ARG A 852 19.53 -35.48 7.52
CA ARG A 852 19.37 -36.81 8.17
C ARG A 852 18.72 -36.63 9.55
N GLY A 853 17.39 -36.51 9.55
CA GLY A 853 16.56 -36.41 10.75
C GLY A 853 15.42 -35.41 10.58
N GLU A 854 14.25 -35.73 11.14
CA GLU A 854 12.98 -34.96 11.04
C GLU A 854 13.00 -33.61 11.79
N ARG A 855 14.14 -33.24 12.39
CA ARG A 855 14.18 -32.32 13.53
C ARG A 855 13.97 -30.85 13.16
N TRP A 856 14.44 -30.40 11.99
CA TRP A 856 14.36 -29.00 11.57
C TRP A 856 14.20 -28.86 10.04
N VAL A 857 13.29 -27.99 9.60
CA VAL A 857 13.19 -27.51 8.20
C VAL A 857 13.92 -26.16 8.10
N TRP A 858 14.70 -25.95 7.03
CA TRP A 858 15.39 -24.69 6.76
C TRP A 858 14.41 -23.62 6.25
N ASN A 859 14.58 -22.38 6.72
CA ASN A 859 13.82 -21.21 6.27
C ASN A 859 14.64 -20.30 5.32
N THR A 860 14.07 -19.16 4.90
CA THR A 860 14.73 -18.20 4.00
C THR A 860 16.05 -17.65 4.57
N GLN A 861 16.07 -17.27 5.86
CA GLN A 861 17.28 -16.84 6.57
C GLN A 861 18.37 -17.93 6.59
N ASP A 862 18.01 -19.18 6.86
CA ASP A 862 18.96 -20.30 6.90
C ASP A 862 19.63 -20.49 5.54
N TYR A 863 18.86 -20.49 4.45
CA TYR A 863 19.39 -20.59 3.10
C TYR A 863 20.24 -19.37 2.72
N GLY A 864 19.74 -18.15 2.90
CA GLY A 864 20.46 -16.92 2.51
C GLY A 864 21.79 -16.77 3.23
N THR A 865 21.80 -16.94 4.56
CA THR A 865 23.02 -16.75 5.37
C THR A 865 24.04 -17.88 5.17
N ALA A 866 23.60 -19.14 5.05
CA ALA A 866 24.50 -20.24 4.72
C ALA A 866 25.12 -20.07 3.33
N VAL A 867 24.35 -19.64 2.34
CA VAL A 867 24.85 -19.33 1.00
C VAL A 867 25.89 -18.20 1.01
N ALA A 868 25.66 -17.11 1.75
CA ALA A 868 26.62 -16.02 1.87
C ALA A 868 27.98 -16.51 2.40
N ALA A 869 27.98 -17.34 3.45
CA ALA A 869 29.18 -17.91 4.04
C ALA A 869 29.86 -18.96 3.14
N LEU A 870 29.09 -19.81 2.45
CA LEU A 870 29.63 -20.80 1.49
C LEU A 870 30.20 -20.13 0.23
N ALA A 871 29.59 -19.04 -0.25
CA ALA A 871 30.12 -18.21 -1.31
C ALA A 871 31.40 -17.49 -0.87
N GLU A 872 31.51 -17.12 0.41
CA GLU A 872 32.74 -16.55 0.98
C GLU A 872 33.87 -17.59 1.13
N PHE A 873 33.55 -18.83 1.51
CA PHE A 873 34.49 -19.95 1.48
C PHE A 873 34.96 -20.25 0.04
N GLN A 874 34.03 -20.35 -0.92
CA GLN A 874 34.35 -20.60 -2.33
C GLN A 874 35.31 -19.57 -2.93
N ARG A 875 35.23 -18.29 -2.55
CA ARG A 875 36.18 -17.26 -3.02
C ARG A 875 37.62 -17.48 -2.56
N ARG A 876 37.86 -18.24 -1.49
CA ARG A 876 39.19 -18.58 -0.96
C ARG A 876 39.68 -19.98 -1.34
N GLN A 877 38.84 -20.80 -1.97
CA GLN A 877 39.18 -22.18 -2.34
C GLN A 877 39.57 -22.30 -3.81
N SER A 878 40.79 -22.77 -4.09
CA SER A 878 41.18 -23.23 -5.43
C SER A 878 40.27 -24.37 -5.88
N ALA A 879 39.78 -24.34 -7.13
CA ALA A 879 38.88 -25.37 -7.63
C ALA A 879 39.50 -26.77 -7.52
N GLY A 880 38.80 -27.70 -6.88
CA GLY A 880 39.25 -29.07 -6.70
C GLY A 880 39.44 -29.80 -8.04
N ALA A 881 40.38 -30.75 -8.08
CA ALA A 881 40.67 -31.52 -9.29
C ALA A 881 39.40 -32.23 -9.78
N ALA A 882 39.08 -32.12 -11.07
CA ALA A 882 37.84 -32.65 -11.61
C ALA A 882 37.80 -34.18 -11.51
N ARG A 883 36.76 -34.73 -10.90
CA ARG A 883 36.58 -36.18 -10.67
C ARG A 883 35.43 -36.73 -11.48
N GLY A 884 35.58 -37.95 -11.98
CA GLY A 884 34.47 -38.71 -12.52
C GLY A 884 33.48 -39.10 -11.42
N ILE A 885 32.19 -39.13 -11.75
CA ILE A 885 31.10 -39.49 -10.82
C ILE A 885 30.08 -40.40 -11.51
N ARG A 886 29.58 -41.39 -10.75
CA ARG A 886 28.43 -42.22 -11.09
C ARG A 886 27.34 -41.97 -10.05
N VAL A 887 26.09 -41.84 -10.51
CA VAL A 887 24.91 -41.77 -9.64
C VAL A 887 23.95 -42.86 -10.07
N SER A 888 23.49 -43.66 -9.11
CA SER A 888 22.59 -44.79 -9.33
C SER A 888 21.40 -44.73 -8.37
N GLY A 889 20.24 -45.21 -8.82
CA GLY A 889 19.00 -45.26 -8.03
C GLY A 889 17.95 -46.12 -8.74
N GLY A 890 17.12 -46.84 -7.98
CA GLY A 890 16.15 -47.77 -8.56
C GLY A 890 16.78 -48.89 -9.41
N GLY A 891 17.94 -49.40 -9.00
CA GLY A 891 18.67 -50.47 -9.70
C GLY A 891 19.43 -50.07 -10.98
N ARG A 892 19.36 -48.80 -11.41
CA ARG A 892 20.00 -48.30 -12.64
C ARG A 892 20.95 -47.13 -12.39
N THR A 893 21.95 -46.96 -13.25
CA THR A 893 22.71 -45.69 -13.35
C THR A 893 21.80 -44.60 -13.91
N LEU A 894 21.72 -43.46 -13.22
CA LEU A 894 20.96 -42.27 -13.64
C LEU A 894 21.86 -41.22 -14.31
N LEU A 895 23.12 -41.15 -13.87
CA LEU A 895 24.12 -40.23 -14.40
C LEU A 895 25.51 -40.86 -14.32
N ARG A 896 26.32 -40.64 -15.35
CA ARG A 896 27.75 -40.97 -15.38
C ARG A 896 28.48 -39.82 -16.06
N LEU A 897 29.56 -39.35 -15.46
CA LEU A 897 30.43 -38.30 -15.97
C LEU A 897 31.88 -38.72 -15.70
N ASP A 898 32.74 -38.61 -16.69
CA ASP A 898 34.17 -38.93 -16.52
C ASP A 898 34.96 -37.79 -15.86
N SER A 899 34.41 -36.58 -15.91
CA SER A 899 34.91 -35.36 -15.27
C SER A 899 33.74 -34.46 -14.84
N LEU A 900 33.78 -33.96 -13.61
CA LEU A 900 32.80 -33.03 -13.03
C LEU A 900 33.46 -31.68 -12.75
N GLY A 901 32.96 -30.63 -13.40
CA GLY A 901 33.39 -29.23 -13.17
C GLY A 901 32.70 -28.58 -11.96
N ALA A 902 32.81 -27.24 -11.88
CA ALA A 902 32.40 -26.46 -10.72
C ALA A 902 30.95 -26.71 -10.26
N ALA A 903 29.97 -26.72 -11.17
CA ALA A 903 28.61 -27.21 -10.89
C ALA A 903 27.82 -27.60 -12.14
N ARG A 904 27.06 -28.69 -12.05
CA ARG A 904 26.12 -29.22 -13.06
C ARG A 904 24.78 -29.57 -12.38
N ASP A 905 23.68 -29.20 -13.02
CA ASP A 905 22.34 -29.69 -12.67
C ASP A 905 21.90 -30.83 -13.60
N SER A 906 21.10 -31.74 -13.07
CA SER A 906 20.38 -32.81 -13.80
C SER A 906 19.00 -33.01 -13.16
N SER A 907 18.01 -33.47 -13.93
CA SER A 907 16.65 -33.72 -13.45
C SER A 907 16.13 -35.07 -13.96
N PHE A 908 15.43 -35.80 -13.09
CA PHE A 908 14.88 -37.13 -13.34
C PHE A 908 13.41 -37.18 -12.90
N ALA A 909 12.61 -38.05 -13.52
CA ALA A 909 11.31 -38.42 -12.95
C ALA A 909 11.52 -39.26 -11.67
N LEU A 910 10.65 -39.10 -10.66
CA LEU A 910 10.70 -39.93 -9.45
C LEU A 910 10.25 -41.38 -9.72
N ALA A 911 9.53 -41.60 -10.83
CA ALA A 911 9.08 -42.91 -11.30
C ALA A 911 10.24 -43.92 -11.46
N GLY A 912 10.08 -45.08 -10.82
CA GLY A 912 11.10 -46.13 -10.77
C GLY A 912 12.27 -45.86 -9.82
N LEU A 913 12.27 -44.75 -9.06
CA LEU A 913 13.32 -44.43 -8.06
C LEU A 913 12.84 -44.56 -6.60
N VAL A 914 11.57 -44.91 -6.38
CA VAL A 914 10.97 -45.01 -5.04
C VAL A 914 11.08 -46.44 -4.50
N GLU A 915 11.78 -46.58 -3.37
CA GLU A 915 11.88 -47.82 -2.60
C GLU A 915 10.77 -47.87 -1.53
N LYS A 916 10.21 -49.06 -1.26
CA LYS A 916 9.30 -49.31 -0.13
C LYS A 916 10.13 -49.73 1.09
N GLY A 917 10.24 -48.86 2.10
CA GLY A 917 10.91 -49.17 3.37
C GLY A 917 9.95 -49.38 4.54
N ARG A 918 10.47 -49.86 5.69
CA ARG A 918 9.71 -50.06 6.95
C ARG A 918 9.10 -48.78 7.57
N GLY A 919 9.35 -47.61 6.97
CA GLY A 919 8.81 -46.30 7.39
C GLY A 919 8.24 -45.49 6.22
N GLY A 920 7.61 -46.16 5.25
CA GLY A 920 7.01 -45.51 4.08
C GLY A 920 7.92 -45.47 2.83
N PRO A 921 7.45 -44.79 1.76
CA PRO A 921 8.20 -44.65 0.52
C PRO A 921 9.42 -43.73 0.72
N ARG A 922 10.52 -44.04 0.03
CA ARG A 922 11.74 -43.22 0.04
C ARG A 922 12.39 -43.16 -1.33
N LEU A 923 13.07 -42.06 -1.63
CA LEU A 923 14.10 -42.02 -2.67
C LEU A 923 15.43 -42.43 -2.03
N ARG A 924 16.18 -43.29 -2.71
CA ARG A 924 17.58 -43.59 -2.36
C ARG A 924 18.45 -43.47 -3.60
N LEU A 925 19.51 -42.65 -3.49
CA LEU A 925 20.53 -42.48 -4.51
C LEU A 925 21.90 -42.86 -3.94
N SER A 926 22.60 -43.74 -4.64
CA SER A 926 24.02 -44.03 -4.40
C SER A 926 24.86 -43.13 -5.30
N LEU A 927 25.82 -42.42 -4.72
CA LEU A 927 26.79 -41.57 -5.42
C LEU A 927 28.18 -42.16 -5.22
N GLU A 928 28.91 -42.34 -6.31
CA GLU A 928 30.26 -42.94 -6.35
C GLU A 928 31.19 -42.01 -7.13
N ALA A 929 32.24 -41.50 -6.48
CA ALA A 929 33.30 -40.74 -7.13
C ALA A 929 34.45 -41.67 -7.56
N LYS A 930 35.12 -41.36 -8.68
CA LYS A 930 36.30 -42.11 -9.12
C LYS A 930 37.45 -41.88 -8.12
N SER A 931 38.08 -42.96 -7.68
CA SER A 931 39.21 -42.94 -6.74
C SER A 931 40.42 -42.20 -7.30
N GLY A 932 41.25 -41.62 -6.42
CA GLY A 932 42.52 -40.99 -6.79
C GLY A 932 42.44 -39.51 -7.18
N GLY A 933 41.28 -38.85 -7.04
CA GLY A 933 41.13 -37.41 -7.30
C GLY A 933 41.27 -36.56 -6.04
N ILE A 934 41.97 -35.43 -6.14
CA ILE A 934 42.22 -34.52 -5.02
C ILE A 934 41.02 -33.58 -4.81
N GLY A 935 40.19 -33.92 -3.82
CA GLY A 935 39.18 -33.02 -3.26
C GLY A 935 37.79 -33.64 -3.06
N PRO A 936 36.97 -33.04 -2.18
CA PRO A 936 35.55 -33.37 -2.03
C PRO A 936 34.74 -32.95 -3.27
N LEU A 937 33.67 -33.70 -3.53
CA LEU A 937 32.55 -33.28 -4.38
C LEU A 937 31.36 -32.87 -3.51
N PHE A 938 30.45 -32.07 -4.06
CA PHE A 938 29.27 -31.56 -3.37
C PHE A 938 28.01 -31.97 -4.11
N TYR A 939 26.96 -32.37 -3.38
CA TYR A 939 25.67 -32.74 -3.96
C TYR A 939 24.50 -32.04 -3.26
N TYR A 940 23.47 -31.69 -4.04
CA TYR A 940 22.20 -31.16 -3.56
C TYR A 940 21.05 -31.82 -4.31
N VAL A 941 20.33 -32.73 -3.65
CA VAL A 941 19.14 -33.39 -4.17
C VAL A 941 17.90 -32.64 -3.69
N THR A 942 16.95 -32.43 -4.59
CA THR A 942 15.62 -31.89 -4.29
C THR A 942 14.58 -32.83 -4.88
N VAL A 943 13.67 -33.35 -4.06
CA VAL A 943 12.50 -34.10 -4.53
C VAL A 943 11.27 -33.19 -4.39
N THR A 944 10.76 -32.71 -5.52
CA THR A 944 9.49 -31.99 -5.57
C THR A 944 8.38 -33.01 -5.77
N THR A 945 7.49 -33.12 -4.78
CA THR A 945 6.46 -34.16 -4.74
C THR A 945 5.09 -33.60 -5.06
N ALA A 946 4.39 -34.27 -5.98
CA ALA A 946 2.95 -34.10 -6.18
C ALA A 946 2.19 -35.24 -5.45
N PRO A 947 1.06 -34.95 -4.77
CA PRO A 947 0.20 -35.98 -4.18
C PRO A 947 -0.69 -36.63 -5.25
N ARG A 948 -1.07 -37.89 -5.07
CA ARG A 948 -1.92 -38.66 -6.01
C ARG A 948 -3.32 -38.08 -6.21
N ALA A 949 -3.83 -37.38 -5.21
CA ALA A 949 -5.08 -36.62 -5.26
C ALA A 949 -4.85 -35.25 -4.62
N ALA A 950 -5.71 -34.27 -4.89
CA ALA A 950 -5.69 -33.02 -4.13
C ALA A 950 -5.96 -33.30 -2.64
N PRO A 951 -5.26 -32.66 -1.69
CA PRO A 951 -5.55 -32.84 -0.27
C PRO A 951 -6.97 -32.34 0.07
N VAL A 952 -7.78 -33.20 0.68
CA VAL A 952 -9.17 -32.92 1.09
C VAL A 952 -9.39 -32.97 2.61
N ARG A 953 -8.34 -33.31 3.38
CA ARG A 953 -8.36 -33.32 4.84
C ARG A 953 -7.47 -32.21 5.38
N PRO A 954 -7.88 -31.49 6.43
CA PRO A 954 -7.04 -30.46 7.05
C PRO A 954 -5.80 -31.07 7.72
N GLY A 955 -4.76 -30.24 7.86
CA GLY A 955 -3.51 -30.56 8.55
C GLY A 955 -3.28 -29.64 9.74
N ASP A 956 -2.70 -30.18 10.82
CA ASP A 956 -2.30 -29.44 12.02
C ASP A 956 -0.87 -29.84 12.42
N ARG A 957 0.03 -28.85 12.45
CA ARG A 957 1.38 -28.95 13.01
C ARG A 957 1.66 -27.80 13.99
N GLY A 958 0.65 -27.43 14.79
CA GLY A 958 0.70 -26.33 15.76
C GLY A 958 0.11 -25.02 15.24
N ILE A 959 -0.63 -25.07 14.14
CA ILE A 959 -1.58 -24.08 13.63
C ILE A 959 -2.76 -24.87 13.05
N GLN A 960 -3.99 -24.44 13.30
CA GLN A 960 -5.20 -25.00 12.70
C GLN A 960 -5.82 -23.97 11.77
N VAL A 961 -6.27 -24.39 10.57
CA VAL A 961 -6.87 -23.52 9.55
C VAL A 961 -8.19 -24.12 9.09
N GLU A 962 -9.24 -23.30 9.07
CA GLU A 962 -10.56 -23.63 8.54
C GLU A 962 -10.98 -22.54 7.56
N ARG A 963 -11.73 -22.88 6.50
CA ARG A 963 -12.19 -21.90 5.51
C ARG A 963 -13.56 -22.25 4.98
N TRP A 964 -14.43 -21.26 4.87
CA TRP A 964 -15.75 -21.40 4.28
C TRP A 964 -16.13 -20.18 3.43
N TYR A 965 -17.18 -20.36 2.64
CA TYR A 965 -17.68 -19.40 1.66
C TYR A 965 -19.12 -19.08 2.02
N GLU A 966 -19.47 -17.81 2.09
CA GLU A 966 -20.80 -17.31 2.42
C GLU A 966 -21.34 -16.48 1.26
N ARG A 967 -22.67 -16.52 1.06
CA ARG A 967 -23.34 -15.58 0.19
C ARG A 967 -23.23 -14.18 0.78
N TYR A 968 -22.78 -13.22 -0.03
CA TYR A 968 -22.47 -11.87 0.44
C TYR A 968 -23.67 -11.17 1.12
N ASP A 969 -24.86 -11.31 0.53
CA ASP A 969 -26.13 -10.68 0.94
C ASP A 969 -26.74 -11.23 2.24
N THR A 970 -26.55 -12.51 2.55
CA THR A 970 -27.33 -13.24 3.57
C THR A 970 -26.47 -14.01 4.56
N GLY A 971 -25.14 -14.03 4.38
CA GLY A 971 -24.20 -14.74 5.24
C GLY A 971 -24.30 -16.28 5.21
N LYS A 972 -25.22 -16.84 4.41
CA LYS A 972 -25.46 -18.29 4.36
C LYS A 972 -24.29 -19.02 3.69
N PRO A 973 -23.79 -20.13 4.25
CA PRO A 973 -22.74 -20.93 3.63
C PRO A 973 -23.12 -21.42 2.22
N LEU A 974 -22.13 -21.51 1.33
CA LEU A 974 -22.29 -22.01 -0.04
C LEU A 974 -21.08 -22.83 -0.51
N THR A 975 -21.31 -23.66 -1.53
CA THR A 975 -20.28 -24.37 -2.32
C THR A 975 -20.34 -24.03 -3.81
N ASP A 976 -21.42 -23.35 -4.21
CA ASP A 976 -21.76 -22.95 -5.56
C ASP A 976 -22.38 -21.54 -5.56
N VAL A 977 -22.22 -20.82 -6.66
CA VAL A 977 -22.73 -19.44 -6.81
C VAL A 977 -22.94 -19.12 -8.30
N ALA A 978 -23.83 -18.19 -8.66
CA ALA A 978 -24.03 -17.84 -10.06
C ALA A 978 -23.01 -16.80 -10.57
N GLU A 979 -22.66 -16.86 -11.86
CA GLU A 979 -21.66 -15.95 -12.43
C GLU A 979 -22.03 -14.46 -12.28
N GLY A 980 -21.06 -13.65 -11.88
CA GLY A 980 -21.19 -12.23 -11.51
C GLY A 980 -21.51 -11.96 -10.05
N GLU A 981 -21.97 -12.95 -9.27
CA GLU A 981 -22.33 -12.77 -7.85
C GLU A 981 -21.11 -12.63 -6.92
N LEU A 982 -21.34 -12.07 -5.73
CA LEU A 982 -20.33 -11.86 -4.69
C LEU A 982 -20.39 -12.97 -3.63
N VAL A 983 -19.21 -13.40 -3.22
CA VAL A 983 -18.96 -14.40 -2.18
C VAL A 983 -18.10 -13.74 -1.09
N ARG A 984 -18.51 -13.87 0.17
CA ARG A 984 -17.64 -13.54 1.33
C ARG A 984 -16.87 -14.81 1.67
N VAL A 985 -15.54 -14.75 1.62
CA VAL A 985 -14.67 -15.86 2.03
C VAL A 985 -14.17 -15.58 3.43
N ARG A 986 -14.31 -16.56 4.33
CA ARG A 986 -13.81 -16.49 5.70
C ARG A 986 -12.81 -17.60 5.95
N LEU A 987 -11.74 -17.24 6.66
CA LEU A 987 -10.77 -18.18 7.19
C LEU A 987 -10.66 -18.00 8.70
N ARG A 988 -10.65 -19.10 9.45
CA ARG A 988 -10.33 -19.11 10.88
C ARG A 988 -8.97 -19.76 11.09
N VAL A 989 -8.09 -19.05 11.80
CA VAL A 989 -6.76 -19.53 12.19
C VAL A 989 -6.71 -19.63 13.70
N THR A 990 -6.49 -20.84 14.22
CA THR A 990 -6.37 -21.11 15.66
C THR A 990 -4.96 -21.55 15.99
N VAL A 991 -4.33 -20.91 16.99
CA VAL A 991 -2.96 -21.20 17.42
C VAL A 991 -2.91 -21.52 18.93
N PRO A 992 -2.36 -22.68 19.33
CA PRO A 992 -2.40 -23.17 20.72
C PRO A 992 -1.39 -22.47 21.64
N ALA A 993 -0.44 -21.73 21.06
CA ALA A 993 0.56 -20.90 21.70
C ALA A 993 0.88 -19.70 20.79
N GLU A 994 1.70 -18.76 21.27
CA GLU A 994 2.16 -17.63 20.47
C GLU A 994 2.96 -18.08 19.22
N ARG A 995 2.85 -17.30 18.14
CA ARG A 995 3.51 -17.51 16.86
C ARG A 995 4.07 -16.22 16.29
N HIS A 996 5.12 -16.33 15.47
CA HIS A 996 5.81 -15.17 14.89
C HIS A 996 5.89 -15.27 13.36
N PHE A 997 5.60 -14.14 12.70
CA PHE A 997 5.53 -14.05 11.24
C PHE A 997 4.67 -15.17 10.63
N VAL A 998 3.43 -15.27 11.11
CA VAL A 998 2.44 -16.21 10.56
C VAL A 998 1.91 -15.65 9.27
N VAL A 999 2.08 -16.39 8.18
CA VAL A 999 1.40 -16.15 6.91
C VAL A 999 0.21 -17.10 6.77
N LEU A 1000 -0.86 -16.62 6.16
CA LEU A 1000 -2.06 -17.35 5.75
C LEU A 1000 -2.26 -17.11 4.25
N ASP A 1001 -2.14 -18.16 3.45
CA ASP A 1001 -2.27 -18.18 1.99
C ASP A 1001 -3.54 -18.94 1.60
N ASP A 1002 -4.58 -18.22 1.16
CA ASP A 1002 -5.81 -18.81 0.64
C ASP A 1002 -5.77 -18.89 -0.89
N ALA A 1003 -5.42 -20.06 -1.41
CA ALA A 1003 -5.32 -20.29 -2.85
C ALA A 1003 -6.71 -20.38 -3.51
N LEU A 1004 -7.04 -19.42 -4.37
CA LEU A 1004 -8.37 -19.26 -4.96
C LEU A 1004 -8.75 -20.42 -5.91
N PRO A 1005 -10.03 -20.83 -6.00
CA PRO A 1005 -10.57 -21.52 -7.17
C PRO A 1005 -10.55 -20.59 -8.39
N ALA A 1006 -10.19 -21.06 -9.58
CA ALA A 1006 -9.98 -20.19 -10.76
C ALA A 1006 -11.24 -19.49 -11.31
N GLY A 1007 -12.43 -19.91 -10.89
CA GLY A 1007 -13.69 -19.20 -11.17
C GLY A 1007 -13.95 -17.98 -10.29
N LEU A 1008 -13.14 -17.73 -9.26
CA LEU A 1008 -13.26 -16.60 -8.32
C LEU A 1008 -12.11 -15.60 -8.50
N GLU A 1009 -12.45 -14.31 -8.55
CA GLU A 1009 -11.50 -13.19 -8.50
C GLU A 1009 -11.68 -12.41 -7.20
N ALA A 1010 -10.60 -12.16 -6.44
CA ALA A 1010 -10.67 -11.36 -5.21
C ALA A 1010 -10.99 -9.88 -5.51
N VAL A 1011 -11.83 -9.27 -4.68
CA VAL A 1011 -12.36 -7.91 -4.89
C VAL A 1011 -11.60 -6.91 -4.02
N ASP A 1012 -10.83 -6.05 -4.66
CA ASP A 1012 -10.09 -4.97 -3.98
C ASP A 1012 -10.98 -3.74 -3.74
N LEU A 1013 -11.49 -3.64 -2.52
CA LEU A 1013 -12.31 -2.51 -2.03
C LEU A 1013 -11.55 -1.17 -1.96
N SER A 1014 -10.24 -1.12 -2.19
CA SER A 1014 -9.50 0.15 -2.28
C SER A 1014 -9.68 0.86 -3.62
N LEU A 1015 -10.17 0.15 -4.65
CA LEU A 1015 -10.35 0.68 -6.00
C LEU A 1015 -11.67 1.45 -6.11
N ARG A 1016 -11.60 2.68 -6.63
CA ARG A 1016 -12.78 3.57 -6.76
C ARG A 1016 -13.89 3.02 -7.64
N THR A 1017 -13.53 2.16 -8.59
CA THR A 1017 -14.44 1.49 -9.53
C THR A 1017 -15.16 0.27 -8.93
N VAL A 1018 -14.86 -0.10 -7.68
CA VAL A 1018 -15.54 -1.22 -7.01
C VAL A 1018 -16.78 -0.74 -6.24
N GLY A 1019 -16.76 0.49 -5.72
CA GLY A 1019 -17.93 1.16 -5.14
C GLY A 1019 -17.95 1.19 -3.61
N GLY A 1020 -18.97 1.83 -3.04
CA GLY A 1020 -19.19 2.00 -1.60
C GLY A 1020 -19.69 0.75 -0.89
N MET A 1021 -19.17 -0.43 -1.23
CA MET A 1021 -19.58 -1.69 -0.60
C MET A 1021 -19.11 -1.75 0.87
N PRO A 1022 -19.97 -2.23 1.79
CA PRO A 1022 -19.58 -2.59 3.15
C PRO A 1022 -18.31 -3.46 3.20
N GLY A 1023 -17.48 -3.22 4.22
CA GLY A 1023 -16.24 -3.98 4.43
C GLY A 1023 -16.51 -5.48 4.62
N PRO A 1024 -15.52 -6.36 4.39
CA PRO A 1024 -15.73 -7.81 4.36
C PRO A 1024 -16.27 -8.37 5.69
N GLY A 1025 -15.87 -7.78 6.81
CA GLY A 1025 -16.35 -8.08 8.16
C GLY A 1025 -17.62 -7.34 8.60
N ALA A 1026 -18.34 -6.68 7.69
CA ALA A 1026 -19.65 -6.10 7.98
C ALA A 1026 -20.71 -7.21 8.08
N THR A 1027 -21.22 -7.42 9.28
CA THR A 1027 -22.48 -8.12 9.52
C THR A 1027 -23.65 -7.23 9.11
N ASP A 1028 -24.70 -7.82 8.55
CA ASP A 1028 -25.91 -7.06 8.21
C ASP A 1028 -26.55 -6.51 9.49
N SER A 1029 -26.92 -5.23 9.49
CA SER A 1029 -27.40 -4.52 10.70
C SER A 1029 -28.83 -4.89 11.11
N SER A 1030 -29.38 -5.95 10.51
CA SER A 1030 -30.65 -6.61 10.81
C SER A 1030 -30.51 -7.71 11.86
N ALA A 1031 -29.30 -8.18 12.14
CA ALA A 1031 -29.05 -9.35 13.00
C ALA A 1031 -29.05 -9.05 14.51
N THR A 1032 -29.52 -7.86 14.93
CA THR A 1032 -29.60 -7.42 16.33
C THR A 1032 -31.03 -7.07 16.79
N ASP A 1033 -32.04 -7.67 16.17
CA ASP A 1033 -33.40 -7.67 16.70
C ASP A 1033 -33.51 -8.72 17.83
N GLY A 1034 -33.16 -8.29 19.04
CA GLY A 1034 -33.18 -9.12 20.25
C GLY A 1034 -32.71 -8.36 21.50
N GLU A 1035 -33.68 -7.81 22.24
CA GLU A 1035 -33.55 -7.30 23.62
C GLU A 1035 -32.46 -6.24 23.90
N SER A 1036 -32.78 -4.96 23.67
CA SER A 1036 -32.57 -3.87 24.65
C SER A 1036 -33.10 -2.52 24.13
N THR A 1037 -34.30 -2.11 24.59
CA THR A 1037 -34.81 -0.74 24.41
C THR A 1037 -34.46 0.10 25.65
N GLU A 1038 -33.25 0.64 25.69
CA GLU A 1038 -32.85 1.63 26.69
C GLU A 1038 -31.85 2.65 26.09
N GLU A 1039 -31.58 3.74 26.80
CA GLU A 1039 -31.31 5.03 26.17
C GLU A 1039 -29.84 5.31 25.77
N GLY A 1040 -29.68 6.10 24.70
CA GLY A 1040 -28.76 7.24 24.73
C GLY A 1040 -27.25 7.01 24.50
N GLU A 1041 -26.71 5.78 24.57
CA GLU A 1041 -25.29 5.57 24.29
C GLU A 1041 -24.96 5.56 22.79
N GLU A 1042 -24.11 6.50 22.36
CA GLU A 1042 -23.39 6.39 21.10
C GLU A 1042 -22.48 5.16 21.13
N ARG A 1043 -22.98 3.99 20.70
CA ARG A 1043 -22.15 2.80 20.52
C ARG A 1043 -21.10 3.07 19.44
N TRP A 1044 -19.87 3.35 19.88
CA TRP A 1044 -18.67 3.35 19.05
C TRP A 1044 -18.63 2.02 18.30
N ALA A 1045 -18.83 2.06 16.98
CA ALA A 1045 -18.88 0.87 16.14
C ALA A 1045 -17.47 0.29 15.96
N TYR A 1046 -16.97 -0.39 16.99
CA TYR A 1046 -15.70 -1.09 16.99
C TYR A 1046 -15.66 -2.07 15.81
N GLY A 1047 -14.87 -1.75 14.78
CA GLY A 1047 -14.74 -2.57 13.59
C GLY A 1047 -14.29 -3.99 13.95
N SER A 1048 -14.97 -4.99 13.36
CA SER A 1048 -14.77 -6.41 13.65
C SER A 1048 -13.31 -6.86 13.47
N TRP A 1049 -12.88 -7.83 14.27
CA TRP A 1049 -11.55 -8.47 14.19
C TRP A 1049 -11.20 -8.94 12.77
N ASP A 1050 -12.22 -9.36 12.02
CA ASP A 1050 -12.22 -9.73 10.60
C ASP A 1050 -11.68 -8.66 9.63
N ALA A 1051 -11.77 -7.37 9.96
CA ALA A 1051 -11.59 -6.29 8.98
C ALA A 1051 -11.14 -4.91 9.53
N GLY A 1052 -11.08 -4.71 10.85
CA GLY A 1052 -10.81 -3.41 11.49
C GLY A 1052 -9.38 -3.22 12.00
N TRP A 1053 -9.16 -2.10 12.70
CA TRP A 1053 -7.89 -1.74 13.40
C TRP A 1053 -7.40 -2.83 14.39
N TRP A 1054 -8.30 -3.68 14.87
CA TRP A 1054 -8.00 -4.78 15.79
C TRP A 1054 -7.63 -6.10 15.11
N SER A 1055 -7.58 -6.16 13.78
CA SER A 1055 -7.16 -7.37 13.07
C SER A 1055 -5.68 -7.68 13.37
N PRO A 1056 -5.31 -8.94 13.67
CA PRO A 1056 -3.92 -9.30 13.98
C PRO A 1056 -3.02 -9.35 12.73
N PHE A 1057 -3.61 -9.28 11.53
CA PHE A 1057 -2.90 -9.37 10.26
C PHE A 1057 -2.42 -7.98 9.82
N ASP A 1058 -1.17 -7.64 10.18
CA ASP A 1058 -0.54 -6.36 9.85
C ASP A 1058 -0.20 -6.14 8.36
N HIS A 1059 -0.26 -7.19 7.53
CA HIS A 1059 -0.13 -7.08 6.07
C HIS A 1059 -1.13 -7.98 5.33
N ARG A 1060 -1.55 -7.55 4.13
CA ARG A 1060 -2.50 -8.27 3.26
C ARG A 1060 -2.20 -8.02 1.79
N GLU A 1061 -2.27 -9.08 0.98
CA GLU A 1061 -2.15 -9.02 -0.47
C GLU A 1061 -3.35 -9.70 -1.16
N LEU A 1062 -3.94 -9.01 -2.14
CA LEU A 1062 -4.87 -9.62 -3.08
C LEU A 1062 -4.10 -9.89 -4.37
N ARG A 1063 -3.96 -11.16 -4.75
CA ARG A 1063 -3.31 -11.60 -5.99
C ARG A 1063 -4.33 -12.33 -6.87
N ASP A 1064 -3.99 -12.50 -8.14
CA ASP A 1064 -4.91 -13.17 -9.09
C ASP A 1064 -5.26 -14.61 -8.70
N ASP A 1065 -4.34 -15.33 -8.03
CA ASP A 1065 -4.48 -16.76 -7.71
C ASP A 1065 -4.63 -17.10 -6.21
N ARG A 1066 -4.63 -16.09 -5.34
CA ARG A 1066 -4.69 -16.23 -3.87
C ARG A 1066 -4.96 -14.90 -3.16
N VAL A 1067 -5.42 -14.98 -1.92
CA VAL A 1067 -5.34 -13.88 -0.95
C VAL A 1067 -4.38 -14.27 0.16
N VAL A 1068 -3.45 -13.37 0.50
CA VAL A 1068 -2.45 -13.59 1.55
C VAL A 1068 -2.70 -12.62 2.69
N PHE A 1069 -2.68 -13.11 3.93
CA PHE A 1069 -2.65 -12.32 5.15
C PHE A 1069 -1.37 -12.66 5.93
N VAL A 1070 -0.76 -11.68 6.59
CA VAL A 1070 0.41 -11.91 7.45
C VAL A 1070 0.24 -11.21 8.79
N ALA A 1071 0.53 -11.92 9.87
CA ALA A 1071 0.64 -11.41 11.22
C ALA A 1071 2.10 -11.55 11.70
N THR A 1072 2.79 -10.43 11.89
CA THR A 1072 4.15 -10.40 12.45
C THR A 1072 4.20 -11.07 13.84
N ARG A 1073 3.08 -11.02 14.58
CA ARG A 1073 2.88 -11.77 15.82
C ARG A 1073 1.42 -12.15 16.02
N LEU A 1074 1.16 -13.43 16.25
CA LEU A 1074 -0.16 -13.98 16.54
C LEU A 1074 -0.12 -14.61 17.95
N TRP A 1075 -0.88 -14.07 18.90
CA TRP A 1075 -0.91 -14.61 20.27
C TRP A 1075 -1.68 -15.94 20.31
N LYS A 1076 -1.63 -16.68 21.42
CA LYS A 1076 -2.52 -17.83 21.63
C LYS A 1076 -3.99 -17.39 21.51
N GLY A 1077 -4.74 -18.00 20.60
CA GLY A 1077 -6.13 -17.61 20.33
C GLY A 1077 -6.68 -18.20 19.03
N SER A 1078 -7.85 -17.72 18.64
CA SER A 1078 -8.48 -18.00 17.35
C SER A 1078 -8.87 -16.67 16.69
N TYR A 1079 -8.61 -16.55 15.39
CA TYR A 1079 -8.69 -15.29 14.65
C TYR A 1079 -9.33 -15.51 13.28
N THR A 1080 -10.15 -14.56 12.84
CA THR A 1080 -10.80 -14.61 11.53
C THR A 1080 -10.13 -13.65 10.55
N ALA A 1081 -9.89 -14.11 9.32
CA ALA A 1081 -9.55 -13.28 8.17
C ALA A 1081 -10.68 -13.37 7.14
N THR A 1082 -11.22 -12.23 6.71
CA THR A 1082 -12.38 -12.19 5.81
C THR A 1082 -12.10 -11.30 4.59
N TYR A 1083 -12.46 -11.77 3.40
CA TYR A 1083 -12.38 -10.99 2.15
C TYR A 1083 -13.58 -11.26 1.24
N LEU A 1084 -13.72 -10.46 0.17
CA LEU A 1084 -14.76 -10.65 -0.85
C LEU A 1084 -14.15 -11.15 -2.15
N ALA A 1085 -14.86 -12.05 -2.83
CA ALA A 1085 -14.55 -12.51 -4.18
C ALA A 1085 -15.79 -12.38 -5.08
N ARG A 1086 -15.58 -12.19 -6.38
CA ARG A 1086 -16.63 -12.27 -7.41
C ARG A 1086 -16.43 -13.56 -8.21
N ALA A 1087 -17.51 -14.29 -8.47
CA ALA A 1087 -17.47 -15.39 -9.42
C ALA A 1087 -17.52 -14.85 -10.86
N THR A 1088 -16.54 -15.20 -11.71
CA THR A 1088 -16.41 -14.59 -13.05
C THR A 1088 -16.56 -15.60 -14.19
N THR A 1089 -15.94 -16.78 -14.09
CA THR A 1089 -16.01 -17.80 -15.16
C THR A 1089 -16.87 -18.99 -14.72
N PRO A 1090 -17.92 -19.39 -15.46
CA PRO A 1090 -18.69 -20.61 -15.17
C PRO A 1090 -17.86 -21.88 -15.26
N GLY A 1091 -18.10 -22.84 -14.36
CA GLY A 1091 -17.36 -24.09 -14.34
C GLY A 1091 -17.30 -24.80 -12.98
N THR A 1092 -16.55 -25.90 -12.96
CA THR A 1092 -16.20 -26.71 -11.81
C THR A 1092 -14.70 -26.53 -11.55
N PHE A 1093 -14.35 -25.81 -10.48
CA PHE A 1093 -12.98 -25.39 -10.20
C PHE A 1093 -12.42 -26.08 -8.96
N THR A 1094 -11.14 -26.41 -9.01
CA THR A 1094 -10.40 -27.01 -7.91
C THR A 1094 -10.19 -25.97 -6.81
N ARG A 1095 -10.53 -26.33 -5.58
CA ARG A 1095 -10.33 -25.52 -4.37
C ARG A 1095 -9.21 -26.17 -3.54
N PRO A 1096 -7.94 -25.74 -3.66
CA PRO A 1096 -6.86 -26.25 -2.81
C PRO A 1096 -7.11 -25.89 -1.34
N PRO A 1097 -6.52 -26.60 -0.36
CA PRO A 1097 -6.44 -26.09 1.02
C PRO A 1097 -5.93 -24.65 1.08
N ALA A 1098 -6.44 -23.87 2.04
CA ALA A 1098 -5.73 -22.70 2.54
C ALA A 1098 -4.61 -23.16 3.48
N HIS A 1099 -3.44 -22.53 3.42
CA HIS A 1099 -2.24 -22.91 4.17
C HIS A 1099 -1.83 -21.79 5.11
N ALA A 1100 -1.38 -22.11 6.32
CA ALA A 1100 -0.75 -21.14 7.21
C ALA A 1100 0.54 -21.69 7.82
N GLU A 1101 1.60 -20.89 7.89
CA GLU A 1101 2.91 -21.28 8.44
C GLU A 1101 3.58 -20.14 9.20
N GLU A 1102 4.49 -20.46 10.13
CA GLU A 1102 5.51 -19.51 10.58
C GLU A 1102 6.60 -19.39 9.51
N MET A 1103 6.75 -18.20 8.89
CA MET A 1103 7.69 -17.95 7.77
C MET A 1103 9.16 -18.29 8.11
N TYR A 1104 9.52 -18.24 9.40
CA TYR A 1104 10.86 -18.58 9.91
C TYR A 1104 10.91 -19.92 10.67
N ASN A 1105 9.82 -20.68 10.68
CA ASN A 1105 9.74 -21.99 11.32
C ASN A 1105 8.73 -22.89 10.58
N PRO A 1106 8.88 -23.14 9.26
CA PRO A 1106 7.85 -23.77 8.41
C PRO A 1106 7.52 -25.24 8.75
N GLY A 1107 8.16 -25.82 9.78
CA GLY A 1107 7.69 -27.05 10.42
C GLY A 1107 6.44 -26.86 11.30
N VAL A 1108 6.10 -25.60 11.64
CA VAL A 1108 4.87 -25.20 12.33
C VAL A 1108 3.93 -24.58 11.30
N PHE A 1109 2.94 -25.37 10.89
CA PHE A 1109 1.96 -25.01 9.87
C PHE A 1109 0.59 -25.64 10.11
N GLY A 1110 -0.39 -25.29 9.28
CA GLY A 1110 -1.71 -25.89 9.21
C GLY A 1110 -2.34 -25.72 7.83
N GLU A 1111 -3.21 -26.64 7.45
CA GLU A 1111 -3.92 -26.65 6.16
C GLU A 1111 -5.42 -26.84 6.38
N SER A 1112 -6.27 -26.17 5.58
CA SER A 1112 -7.72 -26.37 5.60
C SER A 1112 -8.18 -27.62 4.84
N ASP A 1113 -9.48 -27.85 4.78
CA ASP A 1113 -10.06 -28.73 3.77
C ASP A 1113 -9.85 -28.16 2.35
N GLY A 1114 -9.48 -29.05 1.41
CA GLY A 1114 -9.56 -28.80 -0.03
C GLY A 1114 -10.86 -29.35 -0.62
N GLY A 1115 -11.08 -29.21 -1.92
CA GLY A 1115 -12.26 -29.73 -2.61
C GLY A 1115 -12.50 -29.07 -3.95
N VAL A 1116 -13.76 -28.70 -4.21
CA VAL A 1116 -14.24 -28.09 -5.46
C VAL A 1116 -15.14 -26.90 -5.13
N PHE A 1117 -15.14 -25.89 -5.98
CA PHE A 1117 -16.06 -24.76 -5.98
C PHE A 1117 -16.75 -24.65 -7.35
N VAL A 1118 -18.05 -24.40 -7.39
CA VAL A 1118 -18.82 -24.37 -8.64
C VAL A 1118 -19.31 -22.96 -8.97
N VAL A 1119 -19.08 -22.50 -10.20
CA VAL A 1119 -19.70 -21.26 -10.70
C VAL A 1119 -20.76 -21.65 -11.72
N LEU A 1120 -22.02 -21.40 -11.37
CA LEU A 1120 -23.18 -21.68 -12.21
C LEU A 1120 -23.27 -20.65 -13.34
N GLY A 1121 -23.29 -21.13 -14.58
CA GLY A 1121 -23.57 -20.29 -15.74
C GLY A 1121 -25.01 -19.81 -15.75
N LYS A 1122 -25.23 -18.51 -15.99
CA LYS A 1122 -26.56 -17.94 -16.15
C LYS A 1122 -27.11 -18.35 -17.50
N THR A 1123 -28.03 -19.31 -17.50
CA THR A 1123 -28.79 -19.71 -18.69
C THR A 1123 -29.53 -18.49 -19.26
N ALA A 1124 -29.46 -18.31 -20.58
CA ALA A 1124 -30.11 -17.21 -21.28
C ALA A 1124 -31.62 -17.48 -21.40
N GLY A 1125 -32.34 -17.36 -20.28
CA GLY A 1125 -33.78 -17.65 -20.18
C GLY A 1125 -34.52 -16.61 -19.34
N ARG A 1126 -35.25 -15.73 -20.03
CA ARG A 1126 -36.35 -14.87 -19.53
C ARG A 1126 -36.17 -14.26 -18.13
N ARG A 1127 -35.57 -13.07 -18.11
CA ARG A 1127 -36.12 -11.93 -17.36
C ARG A 1127 -36.65 -10.93 -18.38
#